data_AF-A0A1E4S2K9-F1
#
_entry.id   AF-A0A1E4S2K9-F1
#
_cell.length_a   1.000
_cell.length_b   1.000
_cell.length_c   1.000
_cell.angle_alpha   90.00
_cell.angle_beta   90.00
_cell.angle_gamma   90.00
#
_symmetry.space_group_name_H-M   'P 1'
#
loop_
_entity.id
_entity.type
_entity.pdbx_description
1 polymer ?
#
loop_
_entity_poly.entity_id
_entity_poly.type
_entity_poly.pdbx_seq_one_letter_code
_entity_poly.pdbx_strand_id
1 'polypeptide(L)'
;MSLSLTTAEGVTKYLRSKTTTVEEIVKVSNQLLDDELAVYLPNAVKFVFELLVDRLNGKTAFRCEGSVWTLFNKTWRMLNTESKFRNRTFQRLRFGEVFSTGVAGIVPSAESCETVTETLYLVRSESSLFNSQDHAVQILGNYLTLLDKVEGVNYEQSIKEVVLFFKSAVSVEKYSEKFINLFVINALPIILDFIHSKESSSPLVPLLKRIILSNQNLDHLEQNIDLLLKQEVSPNGMAQMYTLVVDCLSKNDTEKMQKIFTKIVQQYPTLSGNLLECILNTKRTLSHDFLLNIFERELANSEQNWDLVKAVFKLDIEIVTQQAERIMKLLDNSSNKYCDEDYLSVGTEIVNAYIRARDLESFFKIWTSLLTAKSIWSSNEFRDVVSRSVLSLSSTQLKSIITTLLNMDSDSKFISLATLTQGLFSVKDKIVLNDAREILKHVFDIEIDYAWEVKYYLLCLFEDIVPMMELKKIANGKLKVSSEYQFHTLFRIRELTDFNTEQLASLFVKFVKSNPSSNILEMTFERWSVLINEILETEQMGQLVDELLSKQELTLIALRNPQIYECLTIIETIVSKITKRIQSSKELTSFDSIVLEQIPIQCYPKSTKIPLLNALSRKCLSSKQEEHLVPILHILQTPTFKSDIESDVSLIDKMVQTFPDSSFFNTIWKQRYANLKDDENLTFMKTLMNYVSERLTNVKDVSSIMHIAFVMLSNAPDQLDLSHLQSQFIECSKDILTCQLKETSFDETHDISWILQALYKLDVDASNFDKLYTLLLSFGESIQASNHVEAKRNLFLVLVKYRKLGSSFEFFESLYIILREQGIQRDDMIGGLAYLLKSLDADSFNNSLENAINSKATDYVIEVVTCHWGFLQRSNNKSQELFVKSLSSFASNITNIASGSLEGILISLKSLLVEKSWVFSQYAVELVFVFLSRAVDHLDLSSSKSEDCFTLITLCASNILLFHRHRLTNRHHIVISLFNSLLKSLTRRSSPSVLQSSVTAAESYQRLLSNLCEPTQSKSSSDDSLTSTLDIKKSVRKHIYILLLTYINLSLKFTFEASVREALLPGIFGIFDLVSNDELLLVSTSLDYSGRSYYKTLYEEYKKVGKWQAD
;
A
#
# COMPACT_ATOMS: atom_id res chain seq x y z
N MET A 1 56.80 19.72 -42.16
CA MET A 1 57.43 20.32 -40.97
C MET A 1 56.64 19.87 -39.76
N SER A 2 57.19 18.94 -38.99
CA SER A 2 56.65 18.53 -37.69
C SER A 2 56.76 19.70 -36.72
N LEU A 3 55.64 20.36 -36.42
CA LEU A 3 55.58 21.38 -35.40
C LEU A 3 55.91 20.72 -34.05
N SER A 4 57.04 21.09 -33.45
CA SER A 4 57.44 20.58 -32.14
C SER A 4 56.55 21.17 -31.04
N LEU A 5 55.86 20.31 -30.28
CA LEU A 5 55.05 20.69 -29.10
C LEU A 5 55.91 21.09 -27.88
N THR A 6 57.18 21.46 -28.11
CA THR A 6 58.17 21.75 -27.07
C THR A 6 58.27 23.23 -26.71
N THR A 7 57.54 24.11 -27.40
CA THR A 7 57.53 25.56 -27.14
C THR A 7 56.09 26.12 -27.15
N ALA A 8 55.83 27.18 -26.39
CA ALA A 8 54.52 27.85 -26.34
C ALA A 8 54.08 28.37 -27.72
N GLU A 9 55.03 28.88 -28.51
CA GLU A 9 54.78 29.29 -29.90
C GLU A 9 54.46 28.07 -30.80
N GLY A 10 55.14 26.95 -30.61
CA GLY A 10 54.88 25.70 -31.32
C GLY A 10 53.49 25.15 -31.05
N VAL A 11 53.08 25.09 -29.78
CA VAL A 11 51.75 24.61 -29.36
C VAL A 11 50.63 25.51 -29.88
N THR A 12 50.77 26.84 -29.78
CA THR A 12 49.75 27.78 -30.27
C THR A 12 49.64 27.77 -31.81
N LYS A 13 50.74 27.65 -32.55
CA LYS A 13 50.73 27.45 -34.01
C LYS A 13 50.10 26.12 -34.41
N TYR A 14 50.37 25.05 -33.65
CA TYR A 14 49.79 23.73 -33.88
C TYR A 14 48.26 23.75 -33.75
N LEU A 15 47.74 24.30 -32.64
CA LEU A 15 46.30 24.39 -32.39
C LEU A 15 45.57 25.34 -33.37
N ARG A 16 46.25 26.37 -33.89
CA ARG A 16 45.71 27.29 -34.91
C ARG A 16 45.83 26.78 -36.35
N SER A 17 46.62 25.73 -36.60
CA SER A 17 46.83 25.21 -37.95
C SER A 17 45.53 24.67 -38.54
N LYS A 18 45.35 24.89 -39.85
CA LYS A 18 44.19 24.38 -40.60
C LYS A 18 44.29 22.88 -40.91
N THR A 19 45.48 22.29 -40.75
CA THR A 19 45.78 20.88 -41.06
C THR A 19 45.58 19.93 -39.88
N THR A 20 45.46 20.44 -38.65
CA THR A 20 45.27 19.66 -37.43
C THR A 20 43.84 19.10 -37.35
N THR A 21 43.69 17.83 -36.99
CA THR A 21 42.37 17.19 -36.86
C THR A 21 41.64 17.67 -35.60
N VAL A 22 40.31 17.45 -35.54
CA VAL A 22 39.50 17.86 -34.37
C VAL A 22 39.95 17.11 -33.12
N GLU A 23 40.16 15.80 -33.23
CA GLU A 23 40.67 14.95 -32.14
C GLU A 23 42.03 15.42 -31.62
N GLU A 24 42.95 15.77 -32.52
CA GLU A 24 44.27 16.30 -32.14
C GLU A 24 44.16 17.66 -31.44
N ILE A 25 43.25 18.54 -31.88
CA ILE A 25 43.00 19.82 -31.22
C ILE A 25 42.47 19.60 -29.80
N VAL A 26 41.49 18.70 -29.62
CA VAL A 26 40.92 18.40 -28.30
C VAL A 26 41.98 17.77 -27.38
N LYS A 27 42.72 16.78 -27.88
CA LYS A 27 43.79 16.10 -27.13
C LYS A 27 44.85 17.09 -26.67
N VAL A 28 45.45 17.85 -27.59
CA VAL A 28 46.52 18.80 -27.26
C VAL A 28 46.01 19.93 -26.36
N SER A 29 44.76 20.36 -26.52
CA SER A 29 44.14 21.35 -25.61
C SER A 29 43.97 20.81 -24.19
N ASN A 30 43.54 19.56 -24.01
CA ASN A 30 43.47 18.95 -22.69
C ASN A 30 44.85 18.79 -22.05
N GLN A 31 45.83 18.26 -22.80
CA GLN A 31 47.21 18.14 -22.31
C GLN A 31 47.83 19.48 -21.90
N LEU A 32 47.45 20.57 -22.57
CA LEU A 32 47.86 21.93 -22.22
C LEU A 32 47.17 22.46 -20.96
N LEU A 33 45.91 22.10 -20.73
CA LEU A 33 45.12 22.56 -19.57
C LEU A 33 45.39 21.74 -18.31
N ASP A 34 45.81 20.47 -18.47
CA ASP A 34 46.12 19.53 -17.39
C ASP A 34 47.62 19.52 -17.01
N ASP A 35 48.39 20.50 -17.52
CA ASP A 35 49.84 20.67 -17.32
C ASP A 35 50.70 19.45 -17.73
N GLU A 36 50.21 18.61 -18.65
CA GLU A 36 50.94 17.43 -19.16
C GLU A 36 52.00 17.79 -20.22
N LEU A 37 51.88 18.97 -20.84
CA LEU A 37 52.89 19.50 -21.75
C LEU A 37 53.96 20.24 -20.95
N ALA A 38 55.24 19.93 -21.22
CA ALA A 38 56.39 20.65 -20.67
C ALA A 38 56.56 22.05 -21.31
N VAL A 39 55.49 22.84 -21.33
CA VAL A 39 55.39 24.14 -21.99
C VAL A 39 54.60 25.10 -21.09
N TYR A 40 55.22 26.21 -20.70
CA TYR A 40 54.55 27.25 -19.93
C TYR A 40 53.86 28.25 -20.86
N LEU A 41 52.52 28.25 -20.89
CA LEU A 41 51.70 29.23 -21.62
C LEU A 41 50.83 30.05 -20.63
N PRO A 42 51.21 31.31 -20.33
CA PRO A 42 50.40 32.16 -19.46
C PRO A 42 49.04 32.45 -20.11
N ASN A 43 47.94 32.23 -19.37
CA ASN A 43 46.54 32.28 -19.84
C ASN A 43 46.12 31.16 -20.82
N ALA A 44 46.66 29.95 -20.72
CA ALA A 44 46.27 28.80 -21.55
C ALA A 44 44.74 28.63 -21.67
N VAL A 45 44.01 28.75 -20.56
CA VAL A 45 42.53 28.64 -20.53
C VAL A 45 41.85 29.68 -21.44
N LYS A 46 42.30 30.94 -21.41
CA LYS A 46 41.74 32.01 -22.26
C LYS A 46 41.99 31.74 -23.74
N PHE A 47 43.21 31.30 -24.06
CA PHE A 47 43.58 30.96 -25.43
C PHE A 47 42.75 29.82 -25.99
N VAL A 48 42.57 28.73 -25.22
CA VAL A 48 41.76 27.58 -25.65
C VAL A 48 40.30 27.98 -25.83
N PHE A 49 39.74 28.79 -24.92
CA PHE A 49 38.35 29.27 -25.06
C PHE A 49 38.14 30.16 -26.29
N GLU A 50 39.06 31.09 -26.59
CA GLU A 50 39.03 31.89 -27.82
C GLU A 50 39.13 31.02 -29.08
N LEU A 51 40.03 30.04 -29.06
CA LEU A 51 40.19 29.08 -30.17
C LEU A 51 38.89 28.30 -30.42
N LEU A 52 38.23 27.82 -29.36
CA LEU A 52 36.96 27.11 -29.47
C LEU A 52 35.89 28.00 -30.11
N VAL A 53 35.74 29.25 -29.65
CA VAL A 53 34.76 30.19 -30.20
C VAL A 53 35.02 30.47 -31.70
N ASP A 54 36.28 30.66 -32.08
CA ASP A 54 36.65 30.89 -33.49
C ASP A 54 36.37 29.66 -34.37
N ARG A 55 36.68 28.45 -33.88
CA ARG A 55 36.52 27.19 -34.62
C ARG A 55 35.07 26.77 -34.75
N LEU A 56 34.27 26.92 -33.68
CA LEU A 56 32.84 26.62 -33.65
C LEU A 56 32.05 27.49 -34.64
N ASN A 57 32.44 28.76 -34.80
CA ASN A 57 31.85 29.64 -35.83
C ASN A 57 32.19 29.18 -37.26
N GLY A 58 33.33 28.51 -37.47
CA GLY A 58 33.88 28.22 -38.80
C GLY A 58 33.42 26.91 -39.48
N LYS A 59 33.60 25.74 -38.84
CA LYS A 59 33.42 24.42 -39.50
C LYS A 59 32.31 23.58 -38.84
N THR A 60 31.40 23.04 -39.64
CA THR A 60 30.30 22.16 -39.17
C THR A 60 30.80 20.87 -38.52
N ALA A 61 31.84 20.24 -39.08
CA ALA A 61 32.45 19.04 -38.49
C ALA A 61 32.97 19.25 -37.05
N PHE A 62 33.32 20.49 -36.69
CA PHE A 62 33.74 20.84 -35.33
C PHE A 62 32.57 20.95 -34.35
N ARG A 63 31.34 21.14 -34.85
CA ARG A 63 30.11 21.30 -34.06
C ARG A 63 29.48 19.94 -33.69
N CYS A 64 29.67 18.93 -34.54
CA CYS A 64 29.08 17.60 -34.38
C CYS A 64 29.90 16.68 -33.44
N GLU A 65 31.09 17.12 -33.02
CA GLU A 65 32.00 16.31 -32.23
C GLU A 65 31.75 16.52 -30.72
N GLY A 66 31.33 15.49 -29.99
CA GLY A 66 30.98 15.60 -28.56
C GLY A 66 32.16 16.03 -27.68
N SER A 67 33.37 15.58 -28.02
CA SER A 67 34.61 15.93 -27.31
C SER A 67 34.98 17.41 -27.39
N VAL A 68 34.44 18.15 -28.38
CA VAL A 68 34.60 19.61 -28.46
C VAL A 68 33.72 20.31 -27.42
N TRP A 69 32.49 19.82 -27.20
CA TRP A 69 31.57 20.40 -26.23
C TRP A 69 31.99 20.08 -24.79
N THR A 70 32.61 18.92 -24.52
CA THR A 70 33.22 18.62 -23.21
C THR A 70 34.36 19.58 -22.91
N LEU A 71 35.23 19.86 -23.89
CA LEU A 71 36.31 20.85 -23.76
C LEU A 71 35.77 22.28 -23.60
N PHE A 72 34.67 22.62 -24.27
CA PHE A 72 33.97 23.90 -24.09
C PHE A 72 33.47 24.05 -22.65
N ASN A 73 32.82 23.02 -22.10
CA ASN A 73 32.33 23.04 -20.72
C ASN A 73 33.46 23.11 -19.69
N LYS A 74 34.56 22.37 -19.91
CA LYS A 74 35.77 22.42 -19.08
C LYS A 74 36.36 23.83 -19.03
N THR A 75 36.59 24.45 -20.19
CA THR A 75 37.12 25.82 -20.27
C THR A 75 36.14 26.85 -19.71
N TRP A 76 34.83 26.64 -19.86
CA TRP A 76 33.80 27.51 -19.26
C TRP A 76 33.90 27.56 -17.73
N ARG A 77 34.02 26.40 -17.07
CA ARG A 77 34.18 26.27 -15.61
C ARG A 77 35.49 26.87 -15.10
N MET A 78 36.60 26.62 -15.80
CA MET A 78 37.91 27.17 -15.43
C MET A 78 37.95 28.70 -15.49
N LEU A 79 37.08 29.32 -16.30
CA LEU A 79 36.93 30.78 -16.41
C LEU A 79 35.89 31.39 -15.44
N ASN A 80 35.38 30.64 -14.46
CA ASN A 80 34.36 31.13 -13.51
C ASN A 80 34.81 32.37 -12.72
N THR A 81 36.09 32.44 -12.33
CA THR A 81 36.67 33.61 -11.63
C THR A 81 36.85 34.82 -12.56
N GLU A 82 36.77 34.63 -13.88
CA GLU A 82 36.98 35.64 -14.92
C GLU A 82 35.76 35.82 -15.84
N SER A 83 34.55 35.78 -15.25
CA SER A 83 33.26 35.84 -15.95
C SER A 83 33.12 36.98 -16.98
N LYS A 84 33.77 38.14 -16.74
CA LYS A 84 33.77 39.28 -17.69
C LYS A 84 34.48 38.96 -19.00
N PHE A 85 35.60 38.24 -18.96
CA PHE A 85 36.32 37.83 -20.17
C PHE A 85 35.51 36.78 -20.93
N ARG A 86 35.08 35.72 -20.22
CA ARG A 86 34.29 34.63 -20.77
C ARG A 86 33.05 35.14 -21.50
N ASN A 87 32.25 35.99 -20.86
CA ASN A 87 31.01 36.50 -21.46
C ASN A 87 31.27 37.40 -22.68
N ARG A 88 32.35 38.20 -22.68
CA ARG A 88 32.74 39.01 -23.85
C ARG A 88 33.19 38.14 -25.04
N THR A 89 33.94 37.08 -24.77
CA THR A 89 34.39 36.16 -25.82
C THR A 89 33.23 35.31 -26.34
N PHE A 90 32.35 34.84 -25.45
CA PHE A 90 31.15 34.08 -25.82
C PHE A 90 30.18 34.88 -26.71
N GLN A 91 30.05 36.20 -26.53
CA GLN A 91 29.23 37.05 -27.40
C GLN A 91 29.65 37.02 -28.88
N ARG A 92 30.88 36.60 -29.20
CA ARG A 92 31.35 36.42 -30.59
C ARG A 92 30.87 35.10 -31.20
N LEU A 93 30.39 34.15 -30.38
CA LEU A 93 29.87 32.87 -30.83
C LEU A 93 28.43 33.02 -31.31
N ARG A 94 28.12 32.55 -32.51
CA ARG A 94 26.73 32.42 -32.99
C ARG A 94 26.07 31.20 -32.34
N PHE A 95 25.96 31.22 -31.00
CA PHE A 95 25.65 30.01 -30.21
C PHE A 95 24.39 29.29 -30.71
N GLY A 96 23.33 30.00 -31.09
CA GLY A 96 22.08 29.36 -31.49
C GLY A 96 22.18 28.51 -32.74
N GLU A 97 22.79 29.08 -33.78
CA GLU A 97 23.06 28.39 -35.04
C GLU A 97 24.07 27.27 -34.85
N VAL A 98 25.16 27.54 -34.11
CA VAL A 98 26.25 26.59 -33.88
C VAL A 98 25.76 25.40 -33.05
N PHE A 99 25.00 25.66 -31.98
CA PHE A 99 24.53 24.63 -31.07
C PHE A 99 23.37 23.83 -31.68
N SER A 100 22.42 24.47 -32.37
CA SER A 100 21.33 23.73 -33.03
C SER A 100 21.86 22.76 -34.10
N THR A 101 22.85 23.20 -34.88
CA THR A 101 23.53 22.36 -35.89
C THR A 101 24.41 21.29 -35.26
N GLY A 102 25.09 21.60 -34.15
CA GLY A 102 25.88 20.63 -33.39
C GLY A 102 25.04 19.50 -32.81
N VAL A 103 23.95 19.83 -32.10
CA VAL A 103 23.03 18.85 -31.49
C VAL A 103 22.36 17.96 -32.55
N ALA A 104 22.03 18.50 -33.72
CA ALA A 104 21.47 17.70 -34.82
C ALA A 104 22.44 16.66 -35.39
N GLY A 105 23.74 16.95 -35.36
CA GLY A 105 24.78 16.12 -35.99
C GLY A 105 25.63 15.30 -35.03
N ILE A 106 25.45 15.45 -33.72
CA ILE A 106 26.21 14.73 -32.70
C ILE A 106 25.82 13.24 -32.69
N VAL A 107 26.81 12.37 -32.50
CA VAL A 107 26.54 10.92 -32.37
C VAL A 107 25.77 10.66 -31.07
N PRO A 108 24.60 10.00 -31.13
CA PRO A 108 23.81 9.67 -29.94
C PRO A 108 24.59 8.75 -28.99
N SER A 109 24.84 9.22 -27.78
CA SER A 109 25.42 8.45 -26.68
C SER A 109 25.03 9.10 -25.35
N ALA A 110 25.08 8.34 -24.24
CA ALA A 110 24.79 8.90 -22.92
C ALA A 110 25.73 10.06 -22.55
N GLU A 111 27.02 9.92 -22.88
CA GLU A 111 28.05 10.95 -22.67
C GLU A 111 27.78 12.21 -23.51
N SER A 112 27.37 12.05 -24.78
CA SER A 112 26.96 13.15 -25.64
C SER A 112 25.76 13.91 -25.05
N CYS A 113 24.76 13.18 -24.56
CA CYS A 113 23.58 13.78 -23.92
C CYS A 113 23.94 14.56 -22.66
N GLU A 114 24.72 13.97 -21.75
CA GLU A 114 25.20 14.64 -20.53
C GLU A 114 25.98 15.92 -20.86
N THR A 115 26.86 15.86 -21.85
CA THR A 115 27.65 17.00 -22.32
C THR A 115 26.75 18.13 -22.84
N VAL A 116 25.74 17.80 -23.64
CA VAL A 116 24.80 18.77 -24.20
C VAL A 116 23.89 19.35 -23.11
N THR A 117 23.41 18.54 -22.17
CA THR A 117 22.64 18.97 -20.99
C THR A 117 23.45 19.94 -20.13
N GLU A 118 24.71 19.63 -19.88
CA GLU A 118 25.62 20.48 -19.13
C GLU A 118 25.86 21.81 -19.85
N THR A 119 26.05 21.78 -21.18
CA THR A 119 26.23 22.99 -21.98
C THR A 119 25.01 23.91 -21.87
N LEU A 120 23.79 23.34 -21.98
CA LEU A 120 22.54 24.07 -21.79
C LEU A 120 22.45 24.71 -20.40
N TYR A 121 22.81 23.96 -19.35
CA TYR A 121 22.82 24.44 -17.96
C TYR A 121 23.81 25.61 -17.77
N LEU A 122 25.07 25.47 -18.21
CA LEU A 122 26.12 26.48 -18.04
C LEU A 122 25.78 27.78 -18.78
N VAL A 123 25.33 27.67 -20.03
CA VAL A 123 24.95 28.84 -20.83
C VAL A 123 23.71 29.51 -20.24
N ARG A 124 22.69 28.75 -19.83
CA ARG A 124 21.47 29.30 -19.22
C ARG A 124 21.73 30.00 -17.89
N SER A 125 22.54 29.41 -17.03
CA SER A 125 22.77 29.90 -15.66
C SER A 125 23.65 31.14 -15.61
N GLU A 126 24.58 31.30 -16.55
CA GLU A 126 25.65 32.28 -16.44
C GLU A 126 25.80 33.26 -17.62
N SER A 127 25.00 33.11 -18.68
CA SER A 127 24.96 34.04 -19.82
C SER A 127 23.63 34.79 -19.89
N SER A 128 23.69 36.12 -20.07
CA SER A 128 22.51 37.01 -20.00
C SER A 128 21.90 37.33 -21.37
N LEU A 129 22.36 36.70 -22.46
CA LEU A 129 22.02 37.12 -23.82
C LEU A 129 21.85 35.91 -24.75
N PHE A 130 20.60 35.53 -24.99
CA PHE A 130 20.25 34.63 -26.08
C PHE A 130 18.89 35.02 -26.68
N ASN A 131 18.89 35.67 -27.85
CA ASN A 131 17.68 36.32 -28.43
C ASN A 131 17.20 35.70 -29.76
N SER A 132 17.43 34.40 -30.02
CA SER A 132 16.93 33.77 -31.24
C SER A 132 15.85 32.71 -30.97
N GLN A 133 14.59 33.08 -31.19
CA GLN A 133 13.44 32.19 -31.05
C GLN A 133 13.48 30.99 -32.01
N ASP A 134 13.87 31.21 -33.28
CA ASP A 134 13.92 30.15 -34.29
C ASP A 134 14.90 29.03 -33.89
N HIS A 135 16.13 29.41 -33.51
CA HIS A 135 17.12 28.47 -32.99
C HIS A 135 16.70 27.82 -31.68
N ALA A 136 15.96 28.49 -30.79
CA ALA A 136 15.47 27.86 -29.57
C ALA A 136 14.48 26.71 -29.86
N VAL A 137 13.60 26.88 -30.85
CA VAL A 137 12.70 25.81 -31.32
C VAL A 137 13.49 24.65 -31.93
N GLN A 138 14.50 24.95 -32.76
CA GLN A 138 15.36 23.91 -33.33
C GLN A 138 16.17 23.16 -32.28
N ILE A 139 16.72 23.86 -31.28
CA ILE A 139 17.45 23.24 -30.16
C ILE A 139 16.52 22.32 -29.39
N LEU A 140 15.30 22.75 -29.07
CA LEU A 140 14.31 21.92 -28.38
C LEU A 140 13.99 20.65 -29.16
N GLY A 141 13.65 20.78 -30.45
CA GLY A 141 13.34 19.65 -31.32
C GLY A 141 14.53 18.68 -31.47
N ASN A 142 15.68 19.19 -31.91
CA ASN A 142 16.88 18.38 -32.17
C ASN A 142 17.39 17.68 -30.91
N TYR A 143 17.32 18.34 -29.76
CA TYR A 143 17.76 17.74 -28.49
C TYR A 143 16.82 16.64 -28.01
N LEU A 144 15.50 16.82 -28.15
CA LEU A 144 14.55 15.74 -27.84
C LEU A 144 14.75 14.55 -28.79
N THR A 145 14.99 14.79 -30.08
CA THR A 145 15.32 13.72 -31.03
C THR A 145 16.63 13.00 -30.70
N LEU A 146 17.64 13.72 -30.17
CA LEU A 146 18.87 13.11 -29.67
C LEU A 146 18.56 12.23 -28.44
N LEU A 147 17.78 12.75 -27.50
CA LEU A 147 17.43 12.08 -26.25
C LEU A 147 16.60 10.81 -26.49
N ASP A 148 15.75 10.79 -27.51
CA ASP A 148 14.93 9.65 -27.89
C ASP A 148 15.77 8.44 -28.35
N LYS A 149 16.94 8.70 -28.95
CA LYS A 149 17.84 7.68 -29.51
C LYS A 149 18.83 7.09 -28.50
N VAL A 150 18.77 7.50 -27.24
CA VAL A 150 19.76 7.13 -26.22
C VAL A 150 19.07 6.51 -25.01
N GLU A 151 19.60 5.39 -24.52
CA GLU A 151 19.17 4.72 -23.28
C GLU A 151 20.12 5.03 -22.11
N GLY A 152 19.63 4.95 -20.87
CA GLY A 152 20.44 5.11 -19.65
C GLY A 152 20.68 6.56 -19.18
N VAL A 153 19.98 7.54 -19.74
CA VAL A 153 20.10 8.96 -19.37
C VAL A 153 18.99 9.37 -18.39
N ASN A 154 19.27 10.33 -17.50
CA ASN A 154 18.24 10.95 -16.67
C ASN A 154 17.33 11.86 -17.54
N TYR A 155 16.24 11.28 -18.06
CA TYR A 155 15.28 11.98 -18.92
C TYR A 155 14.62 13.18 -18.23
N GLU A 156 14.27 13.07 -16.95
CA GLU A 156 13.59 14.14 -16.22
C GLU A 156 14.45 15.40 -16.14
N GLN A 157 15.70 15.26 -15.72
CA GLN A 157 16.64 16.38 -15.59
C GLN A 157 16.99 16.97 -16.98
N SER A 158 17.18 16.11 -17.98
CA SER A 158 17.49 16.51 -19.36
C SER A 158 16.35 17.33 -20.00
N ILE A 159 15.12 16.83 -19.92
CA ILE A 159 13.91 17.51 -20.40
C ILE A 159 13.71 18.84 -19.65
N LYS A 160 13.91 18.84 -18.34
CA LYS A 160 13.77 20.04 -17.52
C LYS A 160 14.76 21.13 -17.95
N GLU A 161 16.04 20.79 -18.17
CA GLU A 161 17.05 21.78 -18.56
C GLU A 161 16.79 22.37 -19.96
N VAL A 162 16.41 21.55 -20.96
CA VAL A 162 16.09 22.08 -22.29
C VAL A 162 14.83 22.96 -22.27
N VAL A 163 13.83 22.62 -21.46
CA VAL A 163 12.61 23.45 -21.30
C VAL A 163 12.92 24.75 -20.58
N LEU A 164 13.77 24.74 -19.55
CA LEU A 164 14.22 25.95 -18.86
C LEU A 164 15.04 26.85 -19.79
N PHE A 165 15.92 26.26 -20.61
CA PHE A 165 16.67 26.98 -21.63
C PHE A 165 15.72 27.62 -22.64
N PHE A 166 14.75 26.86 -23.17
CA PHE A 166 13.75 27.37 -24.11
C PHE A 166 12.95 28.55 -23.52
N LYS A 167 12.47 28.42 -22.28
CA LYS A 167 11.74 29.49 -21.58
C LYS A 167 12.59 30.76 -21.38
N SER A 168 13.89 30.61 -21.15
CA SER A 168 14.81 31.75 -21.02
C SER A 168 15.05 32.46 -22.36
N ALA A 169 15.08 31.71 -23.47
CA ALA A 169 15.30 32.22 -24.82
C ALA A 169 14.05 32.85 -25.46
N VAL A 170 12.85 32.42 -25.05
CA VAL A 170 11.57 32.84 -25.65
C VAL A 170 10.75 33.61 -24.61
N SER A 171 11.00 34.92 -24.50
CA SER A 171 10.36 35.82 -23.54
C SER A 171 9.25 36.71 -24.15
N VAL A 172 8.30 36.11 -24.89
CA VAL A 172 7.22 36.87 -25.52
C VAL A 172 5.84 36.53 -24.94
N GLU A 173 5.00 37.55 -24.82
CA GLU A 173 3.58 37.44 -24.45
C GLU A 173 2.69 36.94 -25.61
N LYS A 174 3.13 37.11 -26.87
CA LYS A 174 2.42 36.69 -28.09
C LYS A 174 3.36 36.01 -29.09
N TYR A 175 2.92 34.90 -29.67
CA TYR A 175 3.66 34.15 -30.67
C TYR A 175 3.21 34.50 -32.08
N SER A 176 4.16 34.73 -32.99
CA SER A 176 3.84 34.91 -34.42
C SER A 176 3.42 33.60 -35.08
N GLU A 177 2.61 33.67 -36.14
CA GLU A 177 2.23 32.50 -36.95
C GLU A 177 3.46 31.75 -37.50
N LYS A 178 4.48 32.49 -37.96
CA LYS A 178 5.75 31.90 -38.40
C LYS A 178 6.42 31.07 -37.30
N PHE A 179 6.41 31.56 -36.07
CA PHE A 179 6.96 30.84 -34.91
C PHE A 179 6.14 29.58 -34.59
N ILE A 180 4.81 29.67 -34.60
CA ILE A 180 3.92 28.53 -34.32
C ILE A 180 4.12 27.44 -35.37
N ASN A 181 4.16 27.80 -36.66
CA ASN A 181 4.43 26.86 -37.74
C ASN A 181 5.79 26.18 -37.56
N LEU A 182 6.83 26.95 -37.21
CA LEU A 182 8.16 26.39 -36.93
C LEU A 182 8.15 25.41 -35.75
N PHE A 183 7.36 25.69 -34.71
CA PHE A 183 7.20 24.83 -33.53
C PHE A 183 6.42 23.54 -33.85
N VAL A 184 5.31 23.66 -34.59
CA VAL A 184 4.48 22.52 -35.03
C VAL A 184 5.28 21.58 -35.92
N ILE A 185 6.17 22.10 -36.77
CA ILE A 185 6.99 21.29 -37.68
C ILE A 185 8.17 20.64 -36.95
N ASN A 186 8.93 21.39 -36.15
CA ASN A 186 10.24 20.92 -35.66
C ASN A 186 10.24 20.36 -34.24
N ALA A 187 9.26 20.69 -33.40
CA ALA A 187 9.26 20.32 -31.99
C ALA A 187 8.02 19.53 -31.56
N LEU A 188 6.83 19.86 -32.09
CA LEU A 188 5.59 19.22 -31.64
C LEU A 188 5.52 17.69 -31.83
N PRO A 189 5.95 17.10 -32.98
CA PRO A 189 5.83 15.65 -33.18
C PRO A 189 6.58 14.85 -32.11
N ILE A 190 7.86 15.17 -31.90
CA ILE A 190 8.70 14.49 -30.92
C ILE A 190 8.22 14.76 -29.48
N ILE A 191 7.69 15.95 -29.18
CA ILE A 191 7.12 16.22 -27.86
C ILE A 191 5.92 15.30 -27.57
N LEU A 192 5.04 15.07 -28.53
CA LEU A 192 3.87 14.19 -28.35
C LEU A 192 4.30 12.74 -28.11
N ASP A 193 5.33 12.27 -28.80
CA ASP A 193 5.89 10.93 -28.61
C ASP A 193 6.53 10.78 -27.22
N PHE A 194 7.23 11.81 -26.71
CA PHE A 194 7.77 11.82 -25.34
C PHE A 194 6.69 11.86 -24.25
N ILE A 195 5.61 12.63 -24.48
CA ILE A 195 4.50 12.71 -23.52
C ILE A 195 3.85 11.34 -23.33
N HIS A 196 3.75 10.57 -24.41
CA HIS A 196 3.16 9.24 -24.36
C HIS A 196 4.12 8.16 -23.82
N SER A 197 5.39 8.17 -24.23
CA SER A 197 6.32 7.05 -24.01
C SER A 197 7.07 7.07 -22.69
N LYS A 198 7.21 8.23 -22.02
CA LYS A 198 8.04 8.38 -20.81
C LYS A 198 7.27 9.14 -19.71
N GLU A 199 7.19 8.55 -18.52
CA GLU A 199 6.53 9.14 -17.33
C GLU A 199 7.14 10.50 -16.90
N SER A 200 8.36 10.82 -17.35
CA SER A 200 9.11 12.03 -16.98
C SER A 200 8.81 13.29 -17.84
N SER A 201 7.71 13.33 -18.59
CA SER A 201 7.38 14.40 -19.55
C SER A 201 6.66 15.64 -18.96
N SER A 202 6.49 15.69 -17.64
CA SER A 202 5.78 16.76 -16.89
C SER A 202 6.11 18.21 -17.33
N PRO A 203 7.37 18.59 -17.67
CA PRO A 203 7.67 19.96 -18.10
C PRO A 203 7.14 20.34 -19.49
N LEU A 204 6.84 19.36 -20.35
CA LEU A 204 6.47 19.57 -21.77
C LEU A 204 4.98 19.91 -21.94
N VAL A 205 4.09 19.31 -21.15
CA VAL A 205 2.64 19.57 -21.24
C VAL A 205 2.30 21.06 -20.98
N PRO A 206 2.83 21.73 -19.94
CA PRO A 206 2.61 23.16 -19.73
C PRO A 206 3.18 24.02 -20.87
N LEU A 207 4.27 23.57 -21.51
CA LEU A 207 4.86 24.26 -22.65
C LEU A 207 3.93 24.22 -23.87
N LEU A 208 3.39 23.04 -24.18
CA LEU A 208 2.39 22.87 -25.24
C LEU A 208 1.14 23.70 -25.00
N LYS A 209 0.60 23.68 -23.77
CA LYS A 209 -0.58 24.46 -23.41
C LYS A 209 -0.35 25.96 -23.61
N ARG A 210 0.85 26.46 -23.31
CA ARG A 210 1.21 27.87 -23.49
C ARG A 210 1.36 28.27 -24.96
N ILE A 211 1.94 27.40 -25.81
CA ILE A 211 2.26 27.76 -27.20
C ILE A 211 1.08 27.50 -28.13
N ILE A 212 0.48 26.31 -28.09
CA ILE A 212 -0.54 25.89 -29.07
C ILE A 212 -1.95 26.09 -28.52
N LEU A 213 -2.20 25.69 -27.27
CA LEU A 213 -3.55 25.65 -26.69
C LEU A 213 -3.87 26.88 -25.83
N SER A 214 -3.21 28.01 -26.10
CA SER A 214 -3.55 29.27 -25.46
C SER A 214 -4.84 29.83 -26.07
N ASN A 215 -5.65 30.56 -25.27
CA ASN A 215 -6.92 31.13 -25.74
C ASN A 215 -6.80 31.95 -27.03
N GLN A 216 -5.64 32.54 -27.31
CA GLN A 216 -5.39 33.32 -28.52
C GLN A 216 -5.16 32.46 -29.77
N ASN A 217 -4.70 31.21 -29.60
CA ASN A 217 -4.32 30.31 -30.70
C ASN A 217 -5.38 29.23 -30.98
N LEU A 218 -6.44 29.15 -30.18
CA LEU A 218 -7.54 28.18 -30.36
C LEU A 218 -8.27 28.36 -31.71
N ASP A 219 -8.33 29.56 -32.26
CA ASP A 219 -8.97 29.81 -33.56
C ASP A 219 -8.16 29.24 -34.73
N HIS A 220 -6.84 29.10 -34.58
CA HIS A 220 -5.94 28.50 -35.56
C HIS A 220 -5.69 27.00 -35.31
N LEU A 221 -6.37 26.41 -34.31
CA LEU A 221 -6.12 25.03 -33.90
C LEU A 221 -6.35 24.03 -35.03
N GLU A 222 -7.41 24.19 -35.83
CA GLU A 222 -7.68 23.30 -36.97
C GLU A 222 -6.55 23.35 -38.01
N GLN A 223 -6.01 24.54 -38.28
CA GLN A 223 -4.89 24.73 -39.21
C GLN A 223 -3.59 24.12 -38.65
N ASN A 224 -3.35 24.26 -37.34
CA ASN A 224 -2.20 23.67 -36.67
C ASN A 224 -2.27 22.13 -36.68
N ILE A 225 -3.46 21.55 -36.50
CA ILE A 225 -3.67 20.10 -36.63
C ILE A 225 -3.45 19.66 -38.09
N ASP A 226 -3.94 20.41 -39.09
CA ASP A 226 -3.69 20.10 -40.50
C ASP A 226 -2.19 20.15 -40.86
N LEU A 227 -1.43 21.04 -40.24
CA LEU A 227 0.02 21.10 -40.39
C LEU A 227 0.73 19.93 -39.69
N LEU A 228 0.22 19.52 -38.53
CA LEU A 228 0.74 18.39 -37.75
C LEU A 228 0.48 17.05 -38.45
N LEU A 229 -0.71 16.84 -39.02
CA LEU A 229 -1.09 15.63 -39.77
C LEU A 229 -0.25 15.41 -41.04
N LYS A 230 0.39 16.47 -41.56
CA LYS A 230 1.37 16.39 -42.65
C LYS A 230 2.76 15.94 -42.21
N GLN A 231 3.02 15.88 -40.90
CA GLN A 231 4.26 15.36 -40.33
C GLN A 231 4.11 13.88 -39.97
N GLU A 232 5.22 13.18 -39.76
CA GLU A 232 5.22 11.82 -39.22
C GLU A 232 4.95 11.88 -37.70
N VAL A 233 3.72 11.56 -37.28
CA VAL A 233 3.30 11.51 -35.87
C VAL A 233 2.75 10.13 -35.54
N SER A 234 3.07 9.61 -34.36
CA SER A 234 2.52 8.33 -33.90
C SER A 234 1.00 8.41 -33.64
N PRO A 235 0.24 7.31 -33.81
CA PRO A 235 -1.19 7.28 -33.46
C PRO A 235 -1.45 7.68 -32.01
N ASN A 236 -0.59 7.24 -31.09
CA ASN A 236 -0.71 7.55 -29.67
C ASN A 236 -0.40 9.02 -29.37
N GLY A 237 0.58 9.62 -30.05
CA GLY A 237 0.85 11.06 -29.97
C GLY A 237 -0.35 11.90 -30.44
N MET A 238 -1.04 11.46 -31.50
CA MET A 238 -2.26 12.11 -31.97
C MET A 238 -3.43 11.95 -30.99
N ALA A 239 -3.59 10.80 -30.35
CA ALA A 239 -4.59 10.61 -29.30
C ALA A 239 -4.34 11.55 -28.11
N GLN A 240 -3.08 11.69 -27.67
CA GLN A 240 -2.69 12.62 -26.61
C GLN A 240 -2.96 14.08 -27.00
N MET A 241 -2.65 14.46 -28.25
CA MET A 241 -2.98 15.79 -28.76
C MET A 241 -4.50 16.04 -28.68
N TYR A 242 -5.31 15.07 -29.07
CA TYR A 242 -6.77 15.17 -28.98
C TYR A 242 -7.25 15.32 -27.52
N THR A 243 -6.70 14.54 -26.59
CA THR A 243 -7.01 14.68 -25.15
C THR A 243 -6.72 16.09 -24.63
N LEU A 244 -5.53 16.63 -24.95
CA LEU A 244 -5.16 17.99 -24.57
C LEU A 244 -6.07 19.05 -25.20
N VAL A 245 -6.53 18.83 -26.43
CA VAL A 245 -7.50 19.70 -27.11
C VAL A 245 -8.85 19.68 -26.40
N VAL A 246 -9.38 18.51 -26.07
CA VAL A 246 -10.67 18.35 -25.37
C VAL A 246 -10.66 19.01 -23.99
N ASP A 247 -9.53 18.92 -23.28
CA ASP A 247 -9.33 19.61 -21.99
C ASP A 247 -9.36 21.14 -22.12
N CYS A 248 -8.88 21.69 -23.24
CA CYS A 248 -8.73 23.14 -23.41
C CYS A 248 -9.95 23.82 -24.07
N LEU A 249 -10.73 23.11 -24.89
CA LEU A 249 -11.88 23.69 -25.60
C LEU A 249 -13.06 24.00 -24.67
N SER A 250 -13.87 25.01 -25.00
CA SER A 250 -15.07 25.34 -24.22
C SER A 250 -16.20 24.33 -24.48
N LYS A 251 -17.23 24.29 -23.61
CA LYS A 251 -18.36 23.34 -23.78
C LYS A 251 -19.17 23.60 -25.06
N ASN A 252 -19.05 24.80 -25.64
CA ASN A 252 -19.82 25.21 -26.80
C ASN A 252 -19.11 24.90 -28.13
N ASP A 253 -17.85 24.46 -28.10
CA ASP A 253 -17.04 24.18 -29.30
C ASP A 253 -17.19 22.73 -29.82
N THR A 254 -18.38 22.15 -29.72
CA THR A 254 -18.65 20.75 -30.12
C THR A 254 -18.39 20.51 -31.61
N GLU A 255 -18.69 21.48 -32.47
CA GLU A 255 -18.46 21.38 -33.92
C GLU A 255 -16.97 21.34 -34.27
N LYS A 256 -16.15 22.19 -33.64
CA LYS A 256 -14.67 22.18 -33.83
C LYS A 256 -14.08 20.86 -33.36
N MET A 257 -14.53 20.35 -32.21
CA MET A 257 -14.11 19.05 -31.67
C MET A 257 -14.45 17.89 -32.63
N GLN A 258 -15.66 17.87 -33.19
CA GLN A 258 -16.08 16.86 -34.18
C GLN A 258 -15.27 16.92 -35.48
N LYS A 259 -14.96 18.12 -35.96
CA LYS A 259 -14.11 18.32 -37.15
C LYS A 259 -12.70 17.78 -36.90
N ILE A 260 -12.10 18.08 -35.74
CA ILE A 260 -10.77 17.57 -35.37
C ILE A 260 -10.81 16.04 -35.23
N PHE A 261 -11.82 15.48 -34.54
CA PHE A 261 -12.01 14.03 -34.43
C PHE A 261 -12.05 13.37 -35.81
N THR A 262 -12.87 13.92 -36.72
CA THR A 262 -13.04 13.37 -38.07
C THR A 262 -11.73 13.39 -38.85
N LYS A 263 -10.96 14.48 -38.77
CA LYS A 263 -9.65 14.61 -39.42
C LYS A 263 -8.63 13.58 -38.89
N ILE A 264 -8.60 13.35 -37.58
CA ILE A 264 -7.70 12.37 -36.97
C ILE A 264 -8.10 10.94 -37.39
N VAL A 265 -9.38 10.59 -37.27
CA VAL A 265 -9.87 9.25 -37.59
C VAL A 265 -9.78 8.92 -39.09
N GLN A 266 -9.86 9.92 -39.98
CA GLN A 266 -9.61 9.73 -41.41
C GLN A 266 -8.19 9.21 -41.71
N GLN A 267 -7.18 9.66 -40.95
CA GLN A 267 -5.81 9.20 -41.10
C GLN A 267 -5.48 7.99 -40.21
N TYR A 268 -6.12 7.88 -39.03
CA TYR A 268 -5.92 6.82 -38.06
C TYR A 268 -7.25 6.19 -37.61
N PRO A 269 -7.84 5.29 -38.42
CA PRO A 269 -9.17 4.72 -38.13
C PRO A 269 -9.27 3.97 -36.80
N THR A 270 -8.19 3.34 -36.36
CA THR A 270 -8.13 2.54 -35.12
C THR A 270 -8.25 3.37 -33.84
N LEU A 271 -8.08 4.69 -33.91
CA LEU A 271 -8.16 5.57 -32.73
C LEU A 271 -9.59 5.93 -32.33
N SER A 272 -10.59 5.64 -33.16
CA SER A 272 -11.99 6.06 -32.95
C SER A 272 -12.51 5.74 -31.54
N GLY A 273 -12.29 4.51 -31.05
CA GLY A 273 -12.67 4.08 -29.70
C GLY A 273 -11.99 4.90 -28.61
N ASN A 274 -10.66 5.02 -28.65
CA ASN A 274 -9.86 5.77 -27.67
C ASN A 274 -10.26 7.26 -27.61
N LEU A 275 -10.55 7.87 -28.76
CA LEU A 275 -10.98 9.26 -28.82
C LEU A 275 -12.38 9.46 -28.23
N LEU A 276 -13.32 8.52 -28.43
CA LEU A 276 -14.65 8.55 -27.79
C LEU A 276 -14.56 8.34 -26.28
N GLU A 277 -13.69 7.45 -25.82
CA GLU A 277 -13.43 7.25 -24.40
C GLU A 277 -12.86 8.51 -23.73
N CYS A 278 -11.98 9.23 -24.42
CA CYS A 278 -11.49 10.54 -23.97
C CYS A 278 -12.65 11.55 -23.77
N ILE A 279 -13.65 11.54 -24.65
CA ILE A 279 -14.83 12.42 -24.56
C ILE A 279 -15.72 12.02 -23.37
N LEU A 280 -15.88 10.72 -23.14
CA LEU A 280 -16.59 10.18 -21.98
C LEU A 280 -15.95 10.63 -20.66
N ASN A 281 -14.63 10.49 -20.54
CA ASN A 281 -13.88 10.87 -19.33
C ASN A 281 -13.97 12.37 -19.05
N THR A 282 -14.08 13.19 -20.09
CA THR A 282 -14.19 14.66 -19.98
C THR A 282 -15.64 15.16 -19.91
N LYS A 283 -16.63 14.26 -19.90
CA LYS A 283 -18.09 14.54 -19.84
C LYS A 283 -18.55 15.55 -20.91
N ARG A 284 -17.97 15.49 -22.09
CA ARG A 284 -18.36 16.32 -23.24
C ARG A 284 -19.45 15.63 -24.05
N THR A 285 -20.30 16.41 -24.72
CA THR A 285 -21.37 15.89 -25.59
C THR A 285 -20.99 15.99 -27.06
N LEU A 286 -21.47 15.03 -27.84
CA LEU A 286 -21.44 15.03 -29.30
C LEU A 286 -22.88 15.13 -29.84
N SER A 287 -23.04 15.42 -31.13
CA SER A 287 -24.35 15.46 -31.77
C SER A 287 -24.84 14.05 -32.10
N HIS A 288 -26.15 13.85 -32.01
CA HIS A 288 -26.84 12.59 -32.29
C HIS A 288 -26.46 12.04 -33.68
N ASP A 289 -26.63 12.86 -34.73
CA ASP A 289 -26.34 12.46 -36.12
C ASP A 289 -24.88 12.00 -36.30
N PHE A 290 -23.94 12.60 -35.57
CA PHE A 290 -22.53 12.23 -35.66
C PHE A 290 -22.28 10.84 -35.05
N LEU A 291 -22.82 10.60 -33.86
CA LEU A 291 -22.70 9.31 -33.16
C LEU A 291 -23.44 8.19 -33.90
N LEU A 292 -24.63 8.46 -34.44
CA LEU A 292 -25.40 7.51 -35.23
C LEU A 292 -24.64 7.08 -36.49
N ASN A 293 -23.97 8.02 -37.17
CA ASN A 293 -23.13 7.72 -38.32
C ASN A 293 -21.90 6.86 -37.96
N ILE A 294 -21.30 7.07 -36.79
CA ILE A 294 -20.19 6.21 -36.32
C ILE A 294 -20.73 4.81 -36.02
N PHE A 295 -21.87 4.72 -35.34
CA PHE A 295 -22.52 3.46 -34.99
C PHE A 295 -22.89 2.61 -36.21
N GLU A 296 -23.58 3.20 -37.21
CA GLU A 296 -23.98 2.46 -38.42
C GLU A 296 -22.78 2.02 -39.25
N ARG A 297 -21.69 2.80 -39.28
CA ARG A 297 -20.44 2.39 -39.92
C ARG A 297 -19.80 1.20 -39.21
N GLU A 298 -19.78 1.19 -37.88
CA GLU A 298 -19.22 0.09 -37.11
C GLU A 298 -20.04 -1.20 -37.28
N LEU A 299 -21.37 -1.09 -37.28
CA LEU A 299 -22.24 -2.25 -37.53
C LEU A 299 -22.14 -2.80 -38.95
N ALA A 300 -21.69 -2.01 -39.92
CA ALA A 300 -21.44 -2.48 -41.28
C ALA A 300 -20.12 -3.26 -41.43
N ASN A 301 -19.23 -3.23 -40.43
CA ASN A 301 -17.97 -3.98 -40.45
C ASN A 301 -18.21 -5.49 -40.29
N SER A 302 -17.28 -6.30 -40.84
CA SER A 302 -17.33 -7.77 -40.74
C SER A 302 -17.10 -8.31 -39.33
N GLU A 303 -16.29 -7.59 -38.54
CA GLU A 303 -16.05 -7.83 -37.11
C GLU A 303 -16.36 -6.52 -36.38
N GLN A 304 -17.21 -6.57 -35.35
CA GLN A 304 -17.68 -5.39 -34.65
C GLN A 304 -16.79 -5.10 -33.44
N ASN A 305 -16.40 -3.84 -33.28
CA ASN A 305 -15.78 -3.34 -32.06
C ASN A 305 -16.87 -3.00 -31.01
N TRP A 306 -17.14 -3.95 -30.11
CA TRP A 306 -18.15 -3.79 -29.06
C TRP A 306 -17.80 -2.70 -28.03
N ASP A 307 -16.51 -2.38 -27.84
CA ASP A 307 -16.10 -1.28 -26.97
C ASP A 307 -16.50 0.08 -27.55
N LEU A 308 -16.37 0.24 -28.87
CA LEU A 308 -16.86 1.43 -29.56
C LEU A 308 -18.38 1.55 -29.44
N VAL A 309 -19.13 0.46 -29.61
CA VAL A 309 -20.58 0.44 -29.44
C VAL A 309 -20.98 0.86 -28.03
N LYS A 310 -20.33 0.31 -27.00
CA LYS A 310 -20.54 0.71 -25.59
C LYS A 310 -20.24 2.18 -25.37
N ALA A 311 -19.17 2.71 -25.96
CA ALA A 311 -18.83 4.12 -25.86
C ALA A 311 -19.91 5.03 -26.46
N VAL A 312 -20.47 4.65 -27.62
CA VAL A 312 -21.60 5.36 -28.24
C VAL A 312 -22.84 5.30 -27.35
N PHE A 313 -23.19 4.13 -26.80
CA PHE A 313 -24.36 3.96 -25.92
C PHE A 313 -24.26 4.76 -24.62
N LYS A 314 -23.05 4.98 -24.13
CA LYS A 314 -22.81 5.84 -22.96
C LYS A 314 -23.02 7.32 -23.29
N LEU A 315 -22.67 7.76 -24.50
CA LEU A 315 -22.77 9.15 -24.96
C LEU A 315 -24.18 9.54 -25.39
N ASP A 316 -24.94 8.63 -26.02
CA ASP A 316 -26.27 8.92 -26.55
C ASP A 316 -27.27 7.79 -26.26
N ILE A 317 -28.26 8.11 -25.43
CA ILE A 317 -29.28 7.18 -24.95
C ILE A 317 -30.31 6.88 -26.06
N GLU A 318 -30.56 7.82 -26.97
CA GLU A 318 -31.58 7.66 -28.03
C GLU A 318 -31.16 6.61 -29.08
N ILE A 319 -29.86 6.49 -29.34
CA ILE A 319 -29.33 5.44 -30.23
C ILE A 319 -29.62 4.05 -29.63
N VAL A 320 -29.47 3.90 -28.30
CA VAL A 320 -29.73 2.61 -27.63
C VAL A 320 -31.19 2.22 -27.73
N THR A 321 -32.10 3.15 -27.43
CA THR A 321 -33.54 2.85 -27.44
C THR A 321 -34.07 2.48 -28.82
N GLN A 322 -33.45 3.00 -29.90
CA GLN A 322 -33.80 2.66 -31.27
C GLN A 322 -33.19 1.33 -31.76
N GLN A 323 -31.99 0.96 -31.28
CA GLN A 323 -31.19 -0.13 -31.87
C GLN A 323 -31.01 -1.35 -30.95
N ALA A 324 -31.46 -1.31 -29.69
CA ALA A 324 -31.27 -2.38 -28.71
C ALA A 324 -31.77 -3.75 -29.21
N GLU A 325 -32.96 -3.82 -29.79
CA GLU A 325 -33.52 -5.08 -30.30
C GLU A 325 -32.64 -5.70 -31.40
N ARG A 326 -32.11 -4.85 -32.31
CA ARG A 326 -31.21 -5.27 -33.39
C ARG A 326 -29.91 -5.86 -32.83
N ILE A 327 -29.30 -5.20 -31.83
CA ILE A 327 -28.07 -5.67 -31.19
C ILE A 327 -28.28 -6.96 -30.41
N MET A 328 -29.35 -7.03 -29.60
CA MET A 328 -29.62 -8.22 -28.80
C MET A 328 -29.87 -9.46 -29.67
N LYS A 329 -30.54 -9.29 -30.82
CA LYS A 329 -30.71 -10.36 -31.82
C LYS A 329 -29.40 -10.76 -32.50
N LEU A 330 -28.52 -9.79 -32.82
CA LEU A 330 -27.22 -10.08 -33.41
C LEU A 330 -26.38 -10.94 -32.47
N LEU A 331 -26.29 -10.56 -31.19
CA LEU A 331 -25.53 -11.28 -30.17
C LEU A 331 -26.08 -12.69 -29.90
N ASP A 332 -27.40 -12.85 -29.82
CA ASP A 332 -28.06 -14.16 -29.60
C ASP A 332 -27.80 -15.14 -30.77
N ASN A 333 -27.87 -14.65 -32.02
CA ASN A 333 -27.61 -15.46 -33.22
C ASN A 333 -26.14 -15.84 -33.42
N SER A 334 -25.24 -15.11 -32.78
CA SER A 334 -23.80 -15.27 -32.90
C SER A 334 -23.15 -16.11 -31.80
N SER A 335 -23.96 -16.83 -31.02
CA SER A 335 -23.61 -17.66 -29.85
C SER A 335 -22.49 -18.72 -30.05
N ASN A 336 -21.95 -18.88 -31.26
CA ASN A 336 -20.78 -19.72 -31.55
C ASN A 336 -19.52 -18.92 -31.95
N LYS A 337 -19.54 -17.58 -31.96
CA LYS A 337 -18.49 -16.74 -32.58
C LYS A 337 -17.89 -15.64 -31.70
N TYR A 338 -18.55 -15.21 -30.62
CA TYR A 338 -18.05 -14.16 -29.71
C TYR A 338 -17.77 -14.71 -28.31
N CYS A 339 -16.88 -14.05 -27.56
CA CYS A 339 -16.56 -14.41 -26.18
C CYS A 339 -17.77 -14.19 -25.26
N ASP A 340 -17.94 -15.08 -24.27
CA ASP A 340 -19.02 -15.02 -23.26
C ASP A 340 -19.06 -13.69 -22.46
N GLU A 341 -18.02 -12.85 -22.53
CA GLU A 341 -18.00 -11.55 -21.82
C GLU A 341 -18.70 -10.40 -22.58
N ASP A 342 -18.80 -10.48 -23.91
CA ASP A 342 -19.33 -9.37 -24.73
C ASP A 342 -20.84 -9.18 -24.54
N TYR A 343 -21.61 -10.28 -24.51
CA TYR A 343 -23.07 -10.19 -24.36
C TYR A 343 -23.47 -9.57 -23.02
N LEU A 344 -22.78 -9.94 -21.93
CA LEU A 344 -23.08 -9.45 -20.60
C LEU A 344 -22.68 -7.98 -20.47
N SER A 345 -21.52 -7.59 -21.01
CA SER A 345 -21.04 -6.21 -20.94
C SER A 345 -21.89 -5.25 -21.77
N VAL A 346 -22.25 -5.61 -23.00
CA VAL A 346 -23.12 -4.82 -23.88
C VAL A 346 -24.55 -4.81 -23.33
N GLY A 347 -25.07 -5.95 -22.88
CA GLY A 347 -26.39 -6.08 -22.29
C GLY A 347 -26.56 -5.21 -21.04
N THR A 348 -25.55 -5.15 -20.18
CA THR A 348 -25.55 -4.27 -19.00
C THR A 348 -25.66 -2.80 -19.39
N GLU A 349 -24.94 -2.37 -20.43
CA GLU A 349 -25.02 -0.99 -20.91
C GLU A 349 -26.39 -0.67 -21.54
N ILE A 350 -27.01 -1.63 -22.24
CA ILE A 350 -28.38 -1.49 -22.74
C ILE A 350 -29.36 -1.26 -21.58
N VAL A 351 -29.33 -2.12 -20.55
CA VAL A 351 -30.21 -1.97 -19.36
C VAL A 351 -30.01 -0.60 -18.71
N ASN A 352 -28.75 -0.20 -18.49
CA ASN A 352 -28.41 1.10 -17.92
C ASN A 352 -28.90 2.27 -18.77
N ALA A 353 -28.86 2.17 -20.09
CA ALA A 353 -29.39 3.19 -20.99
C ALA A 353 -30.92 3.33 -20.84
N TYR A 354 -31.66 2.21 -20.77
CA TYR A 354 -33.11 2.25 -20.53
C TYR A 354 -33.49 2.78 -19.14
N ILE A 355 -32.67 2.53 -18.11
CA ILE A 355 -32.81 3.16 -16.79
C ILE A 355 -32.63 4.68 -16.93
N ARG A 356 -31.56 5.13 -17.61
CA ARG A 356 -31.29 6.56 -17.85
C ARG A 356 -32.40 7.23 -18.67
N ALA A 357 -32.99 6.50 -19.63
CA ALA A 357 -34.13 6.93 -20.45
C ALA A 357 -35.47 6.95 -19.70
N ARG A 358 -35.57 6.30 -18.53
CA ARG A 358 -36.81 6.04 -17.79
C ARG A 358 -37.86 5.23 -18.58
N ASP A 359 -37.40 4.36 -19.49
CA ASP A 359 -38.26 3.57 -20.39
C ASP A 359 -38.04 2.04 -20.25
N LEU A 360 -37.91 1.57 -19.01
CA LEU A 360 -37.72 0.15 -18.74
C LEU A 360 -38.90 -0.73 -19.21
N GLU A 361 -40.12 -0.20 -19.31
CA GLU A 361 -41.27 -0.98 -19.77
C GLU A 361 -41.06 -1.50 -21.21
N SER A 362 -40.52 -0.66 -22.09
CA SER A 362 -40.19 -1.04 -23.47
C SER A 362 -39.06 -2.07 -23.51
N PHE A 363 -38.06 -1.94 -22.63
CA PHE A 363 -37.00 -2.93 -22.48
C PHE A 363 -37.55 -4.31 -22.09
N PHE A 364 -38.43 -4.41 -21.08
CA PHE A 364 -39.00 -5.70 -20.67
C PHE A 364 -39.78 -6.37 -21.80
N LYS A 365 -40.51 -5.61 -22.64
CA LYS A 365 -41.19 -6.16 -23.82
C LYS A 365 -40.21 -6.75 -24.83
N ILE A 366 -39.13 -6.04 -25.14
CA ILE A 366 -38.08 -6.50 -26.05
C ILE A 366 -37.41 -7.75 -25.47
N TRP A 367 -36.95 -7.69 -24.23
CA TRP A 367 -36.25 -8.79 -23.57
C TRP A 367 -37.11 -10.05 -23.51
N THR A 368 -38.36 -9.96 -23.02
CA THR A 368 -39.26 -11.12 -22.93
C THR A 368 -39.56 -11.73 -24.31
N SER A 369 -39.61 -10.92 -25.37
CA SER A 369 -39.79 -11.43 -26.74
C SER A 369 -38.60 -12.24 -27.27
N LEU A 370 -37.40 -12.00 -26.73
CA LEU A 370 -36.16 -12.67 -27.12
C LEU A 370 -35.85 -13.91 -26.26
N LEU A 371 -36.47 -14.03 -25.09
CA LEU A 371 -36.26 -15.18 -24.20
C LEU A 371 -36.79 -16.47 -24.84
N THR A 372 -35.87 -17.37 -25.15
CA THR A 372 -36.15 -18.77 -25.51
C THR A 372 -35.30 -19.69 -24.62
N ALA A 373 -35.64 -20.99 -24.54
CA ALA A 373 -34.95 -21.95 -23.68
C ALA A 373 -33.44 -22.12 -23.97
N LYS A 374 -32.93 -21.58 -25.09
CA LYS A 374 -31.51 -21.58 -25.47
C LYS A 374 -30.91 -20.19 -25.63
N SER A 375 -31.65 -19.12 -25.31
CA SER A 375 -31.14 -17.76 -25.46
C SER A 375 -30.07 -17.46 -24.42
N ILE A 376 -29.02 -16.76 -24.82
CA ILE A 376 -27.99 -16.28 -23.89
C ILE A 376 -28.56 -15.29 -22.86
N TRP A 377 -29.68 -14.64 -23.18
CA TRP A 377 -30.35 -13.65 -22.34
C TRP A 377 -31.15 -14.25 -21.17
N SER A 378 -31.23 -15.59 -21.07
CA SER A 378 -31.86 -16.29 -19.94
C SER A 378 -30.85 -16.70 -18.85
N SER A 379 -29.57 -16.38 -19.01
CA SER A 379 -28.51 -16.68 -18.04
C SER A 379 -28.75 -16.03 -16.68
N ASN A 380 -28.29 -16.67 -15.61
CA ASN A 380 -28.47 -16.14 -14.25
C ASN A 380 -27.73 -14.81 -14.07
N GLU A 381 -26.56 -14.67 -14.70
CA GLU A 381 -25.73 -13.47 -14.65
C GLU A 381 -26.44 -12.26 -15.25
N PHE A 382 -27.10 -12.43 -16.40
CA PHE A 382 -27.85 -11.34 -17.02
C PHE A 382 -29.16 -11.04 -16.28
N ARG A 383 -29.85 -12.09 -15.76
CA ARG A 383 -31.04 -11.92 -14.91
C ARG A 383 -30.72 -11.09 -13.67
N ASP A 384 -29.56 -11.28 -13.04
CA ASP A 384 -29.12 -10.47 -11.91
C ASP A 384 -28.90 -8.99 -12.27
N VAL A 385 -28.43 -8.70 -13.48
CA VAL A 385 -28.31 -7.30 -13.98
C VAL A 385 -29.70 -6.68 -14.13
N VAL A 386 -30.65 -7.41 -14.72
CA VAL A 386 -32.02 -6.93 -14.93
C VAL A 386 -32.77 -6.80 -13.60
N SER A 387 -32.61 -7.72 -12.64
CA SER A 387 -33.30 -7.68 -11.35
C SER A 387 -32.95 -6.42 -10.55
N ARG A 388 -31.69 -5.95 -10.62
CA ARG A 388 -31.25 -4.69 -10.00
C ARG A 388 -31.93 -3.46 -10.62
N SER A 389 -32.33 -3.52 -11.88
CA SER A 389 -33.03 -2.41 -12.55
C SER A 389 -34.43 -2.14 -11.98
N VAL A 390 -35.05 -3.14 -11.34
CA VAL A 390 -36.40 -3.07 -10.76
C VAL A 390 -36.52 -1.98 -9.70
N LEU A 391 -35.42 -1.67 -9.00
CA LEU A 391 -35.34 -0.56 -8.02
C LEU A 391 -35.70 0.81 -8.58
N SER A 392 -35.50 1.00 -9.90
CA SER A 392 -35.75 2.28 -10.56
C SER A 392 -37.20 2.46 -11.03
N LEU A 393 -38.03 1.40 -10.96
CA LEU A 393 -39.41 1.42 -11.41
C LEU A 393 -40.35 2.07 -10.39
N SER A 394 -41.28 2.88 -10.87
CA SER A 394 -42.42 3.37 -10.08
C SER A 394 -43.51 2.31 -9.91
N SER A 395 -44.41 2.46 -8.92
CA SER A 395 -45.56 1.53 -8.73
C SER A 395 -46.39 1.37 -10.01
N THR A 396 -46.66 2.46 -10.74
CA THR A 396 -47.46 2.40 -11.97
C THR A 396 -46.76 1.62 -13.09
N GLN A 397 -45.46 1.85 -13.29
CA GLN A 397 -44.66 1.09 -14.27
C GLN A 397 -44.57 -0.39 -13.88
N LEU A 398 -44.37 -0.68 -12.60
CA LEU A 398 -44.31 -2.06 -12.09
C LEU A 398 -45.63 -2.80 -12.33
N LYS A 399 -46.77 -2.18 -12.01
CA LYS A 399 -48.11 -2.74 -12.30
C LYS A 399 -48.28 -3.01 -13.80
N SER A 400 -47.92 -2.03 -14.64
CA SER A 400 -48.00 -2.13 -16.10
C SER A 400 -47.21 -3.34 -16.62
N ILE A 401 -45.95 -3.49 -16.19
CA ILE A 401 -45.07 -4.58 -16.59
C ILE A 401 -45.62 -5.93 -16.13
N ILE A 402 -45.99 -6.07 -14.84
CA ILE A 402 -46.50 -7.34 -14.29
C ILE A 402 -47.78 -7.76 -15.02
N THR A 403 -48.74 -6.86 -15.20
CA THR A 403 -49.99 -7.16 -15.90
C THR A 403 -49.74 -7.55 -17.36
N THR A 404 -48.82 -6.86 -18.03
CA THR A 404 -48.42 -7.21 -19.41
C THR A 404 -47.84 -8.62 -19.47
N LEU A 405 -46.89 -8.95 -18.56
CA LEU A 405 -46.24 -10.27 -18.52
C LEU A 405 -47.21 -11.41 -18.20
N LEU A 406 -48.14 -11.21 -17.26
CA LEU A 406 -49.14 -12.23 -16.90
C LEU A 406 -50.07 -12.58 -18.07
N ASN A 407 -50.41 -11.58 -18.89
CA ASN A 407 -51.28 -11.72 -20.05
C ASN A 407 -50.57 -12.32 -21.29
N MET A 408 -49.26 -12.55 -21.26
CA MET A 408 -48.54 -13.18 -22.38
C MET A 408 -48.78 -14.70 -22.41
N ASP A 409 -48.89 -15.27 -23.61
CA ASP A 409 -49.12 -16.71 -23.82
C ASP A 409 -47.81 -17.55 -23.83
N SER A 410 -46.65 -16.95 -23.63
CA SER A 410 -45.34 -17.62 -23.68
C SER A 410 -44.86 -18.10 -22.31
N ASP A 411 -44.29 -19.31 -22.23
CA ASP A 411 -43.62 -19.84 -21.02
C ASP A 411 -42.44 -18.97 -20.58
N SER A 412 -41.81 -18.24 -21.50
CA SER A 412 -40.71 -17.31 -21.21
C SER A 412 -41.08 -16.19 -20.23
N LYS A 413 -42.39 -15.92 -20.06
CA LYS A 413 -42.87 -14.95 -19.07
C LYS A 413 -42.46 -15.31 -17.65
N PHE A 414 -42.32 -16.60 -17.32
CA PHE A 414 -41.95 -17.02 -15.97
C PHE A 414 -40.50 -16.66 -15.62
N ILE A 415 -39.60 -16.61 -16.60
CA ILE A 415 -38.22 -16.15 -16.41
C ILE A 415 -38.20 -14.64 -16.11
N SER A 416 -38.94 -13.85 -16.88
CA SER A 416 -39.06 -12.40 -16.64
C SER A 416 -39.77 -12.09 -15.33
N LEU A 417 -40.83 -12.83 -14.98
CA LEU A 417 -41.54 -12.70 -13.71
C LEU A 417 -40.65 -13.10 -12.53
N ALA A 418 -39.88 -14.19 -12.62
CA ALA A 418 -38.94 -14.60 -11.59
C ALA A 418 -37.84 -13.56 -11.37
N THR A 419 -37.32 -12.97 -12.45
CA THR A 419 -36.31 -11.91 -12.37
C THR A 419 -36.87 -10.62 -11.79
N LEU A 420 -38.12 -10.29 -12.13
CA LEU A 420 -38.84 -9.15 -11.56
C LEU A 420 -39.09 -9.37 -10.07
N THR A 421 -39.55 -10.54 -9.65
CA THR A 421 -39.75 -10.86 -8.23
C THR A 421 -38.43 -10.86 -7.46
N GLN A 422 -37.34 -11.37 -8.03
CA GLN A 422 -36.01 -11.24 -7.44
C GLN A 422 -35.62 -9.77 -7.22
N GLY A 423 -35.94 -8.88 -8.16
CA GLY A 423 -35.70 -7.44 -8.01
C GLY A 423 -36.52 -6.79 -6.88
N LEU A 424 -37.72 -7.31 -6.58
CA LEU A 424 -38.57 -6.81 -5.49
C LEU A 424 -37.94 -6.97 -4.10
N PHE A 425 -37.01 -7.92 -3.91
CA PHE A 425 -36.28 -8.05 -2.63
C PHE A 425 -35.48 -6.79 -2.28
N SER A 426 -35.11 -5.99 -3.28
CA SER A 426 -34.38 -4.75 -3.06
C SER A 426 -35.30 -3.54 -2.80
N VAL A 427 -36.60 -3.64 -3.11
CA VAL A 427 -37.56 -2.54 -3.00
C VAL A 427 -37.98 -2.34 -1.54
N LYS A 428 -37.77 -1.14 -1.00
CA LYS A 428 -38.11 -0.80 0.40
C LYS A 428 -39.51 -0.17 0.57
N ASP A 429 -40.11 0.31 -0.52
CA ASP A 429 -41.41 0.96 -0.48
C ASP A 429 -42.54 -0.08 -0.34
N LYS A 430 -43.20 -0.07 0.83
CA LYS A 430 -44.29 -0.99 1.15
C LYS A 430 -45.50 -0.83 0.24
N ILE A 431 -45.75 0.36 -0.30
CA ILE A 431 -46.90 0.61 -1.18
C ILE A 431 -46.63 -0.09 -2.51
N VAL A 432 -45.44 0.10 -3.09
CA VAL A 432 -45.01 -0.56 -4.34
C VAL A 432 -45.03 -2.08 -4.18
N LEU A 433 -44.57 -2.60 -3.03
CA LEU A 433 -44.59 -4.03 -2.74
C LEU A 433 -46.01 -4.60 -2.61
N ASN A 434 -46.91 -3.93 -1.88
CA ASN A 434 -48.30 -4.37 -1.74
C ASN A 434 -49.05 -4.35 -3.08
N ASP A 435 -48.79 -3.31 -3.88
CA ASP A 435 -49.32 -3.17 -5.22
C ASP A 435 -48.87 -4.32 -6.14
N ALA A 436 -47.60 -4.72 -6.07
CA ALA A 436 -47.09 -5.87 -6.79
C ALA A 436 -47.67 -7.20 -6.27
N ARG A 437 -47.79 -7.34 -4.94
CA ARG A 437 -48.36 -8.52 -4.25
C ARG A 437 -49.78 -8.82 -4.75
N GLU A 438 -50.65 -7.82 -4.83
CA GLU A 438 -52.05 -8.00 -5.23
C GLU A 438 -52.21 -8.57 -6.64
N ILE A 439 -51.27 -8.28 -7.54
CA ILE A 439 -51.30 -8.77 -8.92
C ILE A 439 -50.59 -10.13 -9.01
N LEU A 440 -49.44 -10.29 -8.34
CA LEU A 440 -48.61 -11.49 -8.41
C LEU A 440 -49.21 -12.70 -7.67
N LYS A 441 -50.16 -12.52 -6.75
CA LYS A 441 -50.83 -13.64 -6.07
C LYS A 441 -51.51 -14.63 -7.04
N HIS A 442 -51.95 -14.16 -8.21
CA HIS A 442 -52.55 -14.99 -9.25
C HIS A 442 -51.59 -16.04 -9.86
N VAL A 443 -50.28 -15.93 -9.62
CA VAL A 443 -49.31 -16.96 -10.02
C VAL A 443 -49.56 -18.29 -9.29
N PHE A 444 -50.15 -18.26 -8.10
CA PHE A 444 -50.48 -19.49 -7.35
C PHE A 444 -51.62 -20.30 -7.97
N ASP A 445 -52.47 -19.66 -8.79
CA ASP A 445 -53.56 -20.32 -9.53
C ASP A 445 -53.04 -21.13 -10.74
N ILE A 446 -51.77 -20.96 -11.12
CA ILE A 446 -51.17 -21.59 -12.30
C ILE A 446 -50.49 -22.91 -11.93
N GLU A 447 -50.95 -24.02 -12.50
CA GLU A 447 -50.41 -25.39 -12.29
C GLU A 447 -49.39 -25.80 -13.37
N ILE A 448 -48.38 -24.96 -13.65
CA ILE A 448 -47.32 -25.24 -14.64
C ILE A 448 -45.96 -25.32 -13.94
N ASP A 449 -45.11 -26.27 -14.34
CA ASP A 449 -43.81 -26.53 -13.72
C ASP A 449 -42.86 -25.31 -13.71
N TYR A 450 -42.91 -24.45 -14.73
CA TYR A 450 -42.09 -23.24 -14.81
C TYR A 450 -42.50 -22.15 -13.79
N ALA A 451 -43.66 -22.27 -13.14
CA ALA A 451 -44.12 -21.29 -12.16
C ALA A 451 -43.50 -21.47 -10.76
N TRP A 452 -42.85 -22.61 -10.46
CA TRP A 452 -42.34 -22.91 -9.12
C TRP A 452 -41.27 -21.92 -8.64
N GLU A 453 -40.41 -21.44 -9.53
CA GLU A 453 -39.39 -20.43 -9.18
C GLU A 453 -40.04 -19.10 -8.73
N VAL A 454 -41.05 -18.64 -9.47
CA VAL A 454 -41.80 -17.42 -9.12
C VAL A 454 -42.53 -17.60 -7.79
N LYS A 455 -43.19 -18.76 -7.58
CA LYS A 455 -43.88 -19.09 -6.32
C LYS A 455 -42.91 -19.08 -5.13
N TYR A 456 -41.72 -19.65 -5.29
CA TYR A 456 -40.69 -19.65 -4.26
C TYR A 456 -40.28 -18.22 -3.87
N TYR A 457 -39.92 -17.37 -4.84
CA TYR A 457 -39.55 -15.98 -4.56
C TYR A 457 -40.70 -15.20 -3.93
N LEU A 458 -41.94 -15.41 -4.37
CA LEU A 458 -43.11 -14.78 -3.77
C LEU A 458 -43.33 -15.18 -2.31
N LEU A 459 -43.17 -16.46 -1.93
CA LEU A 459 -43.26 -16.90 -0.53
C LEU A 459 -42.10 -16.40 0.34
N CYS A 460 -40.95 -16.09 -0.27
CA CYS A 460 -39.82 -15.48 0.42
C CYS A 460 -40.06 -13.98 0.67
N LEU A 461 -40.77 -13.30 -0.24
CA LEU A 461 -41.13 -11.88 -0.11
C LEU A 461 -42.36 -11.65 0.78
N PHE A 462 -43.37 -12.52 0.67
CA PHE A 462 -44.69 -12.33 1.24
C PHE A 462 -45.17 -13.62 1.90
N GLU A 463 -45.04 -13.71 3.22
CA GLU A 463 -45.43 -14.91 3.98
C GLU A 463 -46.94 -15.19 3.97
N ASP A 464 -47.75 -14.13 3.80
CA ASP A 464 -49.20 -14.15 3.82
C ASP A 464 -49.83 -13.93 2.42
N ILE A 465 -49.07 -14.11 1.34
CA ILE A 465 -49.56 -13.88 -0.02
C ILE A 465 -50.80 -14.71 -0.37
N VAL A 466 -50.88 -15.92 0.19
CA VAL A 466 -51.95 -16.89 -0.03
C VAL A 466 -52.38 -17.45 1.34
N PRO A 467 -53.69 -17.72 1.56
CA PRO A 467 -54.17 -18.31 2.81
C PRO A 467 -53.49 -19.64 3.15
N MET A 468 -53.19 -19.87 4.43
CA MET A 468 -52.53 -21.10 4.91
C MET A 468 -53.24 -22.40 4.48
N MET A 469 -54.57 -22.39 4.35
CA MET A 469 -55.33 -23.56 3.87
C MET A 469 -55.00 -23.92 2.42
N GLU A 470 -54.71 -22.94 1.56
CA GLU A 470 -54.33 -23.17 0.17
C GLU A 470 -52.88 -23.64 0.07
N LEU A 471 -51.97 -23.10 0.88
CA LEU A 471 -50.59 -23.61 0.98
C LEU A 471 -50.56 -25.09 1.38
N LYS A 472 -51.39 -25.50 2.35
CA LYS A 472 -51.53 -26.91 2.72
C LYS A 472 -52.13 -27.78 1.60
N LYS A 473 -53.02 -27.24 0.77
CA LYS A 473 -53.53 -27.96 -0.41
C LYS A 473 -52.44 -28.16 -1.45
N ILE A 474 -51.62 -27.13 -1.70
CA ILE A 474 -50.48 -27.21 -2.63
C ILE A 474 -49.45 -28.24 -2.14
N ALA A 475 -49.11 -28.23 -0.85
CA ALA A 475 -48.12 -29.15 -0.28
C ALA A 475 -48.60 -30.62 -0.21
N ASN A 476 -49.88 -30.86 0.06
CA ASN A 476 -50.46 -32.21 0.12
C ASN A 476 -50.96 -32.74 -1.25
N GLY A 477 -50.72 -32.00 -2.34
CA GLY A 477 -51.05 -32.45 -3.70
C GLY A 477 -50.24 -33.68 -4.14
N LYS A 478 -50.55 -34.24 -5.31
CA LYS A 478 -49.73 -35.31 -5.89
C LYS A 478 -48.33 -34.78 -6.21
N LEU A 479 -47.34 -35.19 -5.41
CA LEU A 479 -45.93 -34.84 -5.59
C LEU A 479 -45.33 -35.57 -6.80
N LYS A 480 -45.39 -34.95 -7.98
CA LYS A 480 -44.57 -35.32 -9.14
C LYS A 480 -43.46 -34.28 -9.25
N VAL A 481 -42.36 -34.50 -8.54
CA VAL A 481 -41.30 -33.49 -8.46
C VAL A 481 -40.47 -33.46 -9.74
N SER A 482 -40.46 -32.33 -10.45
CA SER A 482 -39.75 -32.17 -11.72
C SER A 482 -38.63 -31.12 -11.70
N SER A 483 -38.59 -30.22 -10.70
CA SER A 483 -37.60 -29.14 -10.60
C SER A 483 -37.09 -28.91 -9.17
N GLU A 484 -35.90 -28.29 -9.05
CA GLU A 484 -35.30 -27.90 -7.75
C GLU A 484 -36.15 -26.85 -7.01
N TYR A 485 -36.72 -25.89 -7.72
CA TYR A 485 -37.56 -24.83 -7.14
C TYR A 485 -38.86 -25.37 -6.54
N GLN A 486 -39.32 -26.55 -6.95
CA GLN A 486 -40.42 -27.21 -6.29
C GLN A 486 -40.04 -27.67 -4.87
N PHE A 487 -38.82 -28.20 -4.65
CA PHE A 487 -38.32 -28.47 -3.30
C PHE A 487 -38.14 -27.19 -2.49
N HIS A 488 -37.56 -26.14 -3.09
CA HIS A 488 -37.41 -24.83 -2.44
C HIS A 488 -38.76 -24.26 -1.98
N THR A 489 -39.79 -24.37 -2.82
CA THR A 489 -41.16 -23.95 -2.50
C THR A 489 -41.74 -24.79 -1.37
N LEU A 490 -41.61 -26.12 -1.41
CA LEU A 490 -42.16 -27.01 -0.39
C LEU A 490 -41.45 -26.86 0.97
N PHE A 491 -40.14 -26.69 0.98
CA PHE A 491 -39.39 -26.36 2.20
C PHE A 491 -39.80 -25.01 2.77
N ARG A 492 -40.00 -23.98 1.93
CA ARG A 492 -40.56 -22.70 2.38
C ARG A 492 -41.99 -22.83 2.91
N ILE A 493 -42.84 -23.65 2.30
CA ILE A 493 -44.19 -23.91 2.83
C ILE A 493 -44.11 -24.61 4.19
N ARG A 494 -43.15 -25.50 4.40
CA ARG A 494 -42.95 -26.22 5.68
C ARG A 494 -42.48 -25.27 6.78
N GLU A 495 -41.67 -24.26 6.46
CA GLU A 495 -41.33 -23.17 7.39
C GLU A 495 -42.57 -22.38 7.82
N LEU A 496 -43.53 -22.17 6.91
CA LEU A 496 -44.73 -21.37 7.15
C LEU A 496 -45.87 -22.17 7.80
N THR A 497 -46.00 -23.46 7.48
CA THR A 497 -47.13 -24.31 7.89
C THR A 497 -46.78 -25.79 7.98
N ASP A 498 -47.40 -26.49 8.93
CA ASP A 498 -47.25 -27.94 9.03
C ASP A 498 -48.02 -28.73 7.96
N PHE A 499 -47.33 -29.66 7.31
CA PHE A 499 -47.88 -30.73 6.46
C PHE A 499 -47.04 -32.02 6.56
N ASN A 500 -47.51 -33.12 5.96
CA ASN A 500 -46.84 -34.44 5.99
C ASN A 500 -45.58 -34.46 5.11
N THR A 501 -44.43 -34.75 5.69
CA THR A 501 -43.11 -34.74 5.04
C THR A 501 -42.52 -36.13 4.74
N GLU A 502 -43.20 -37.24 5.09
CA GLU A 502 -42.67 -38.60 4.95
C GLU A 502 -42.28 -38.93 3.50
N GLN A 503 -43.13 -38.56 2.53
CA GLN A 503 -42.85 -38.75 1.11
C GLN A 503 -41.82 -37.74 0.57
N LEU A 504 -41.73 -36.54 1.17
CA LEU A 504 -40.83 -35.47 0.73
C LEU A 504 -39.36 -35.84 1.00
N ALA A 505 -39.06 -36.38 2.18
CA ALA A 505 -37.70 -36.79 2.59
C ALA A 505 -37.09 -37.81 1.60
N SER A 506 -37.83 -38.87 1.31
CA SER A 506 -37.38 -39.95 0.42
C SER A 506 -37.24 -39.48 -1.04
N LEU A 507 -38.16 -38.64 -1.53
CA LEU A 507 -38.08 -38.05 -2.87
C LEU A 507 -36.90 -37.08 -2.99
N PHE A 508 -36.60 -36.30 -1.95
CA PHE A 508 -35.49 -35.35 -1.94
C PHE A 508 -34.14 -36.08 -2.04
N VAL A 509 -33.89 -37.08 -1.19
CA VAL A 509 -32.64 -37.87 -1.24
C VAL A 509 -32.49 -38.58 -2.59
N LYS A 510 -33.59 -39.10 -3.15
CA LYS A 510 -33.58 -39.73 -4.48
C LYS A 510 -33.29 -38.72 -5.60
N PHE A 511 -33.84 -37.51 -5.51
CA PHE A 511 -33.61 -36.45 -6.47
C PHE A 511 -32.16 -35.97 -6.44
N VAL A 512 -31.60 -35.70 -5.26
CA VAL A 512 -30.19 -35.31 -5.10
C VAL A 512 -29.24 -36.36 -5.68
N LYS A 513 -29.54 -37.66 -5.50
CA LYS A 513 -28.76 -38.75 -6.11
C LYS A 513 -28.87 -38.81 -7.63
N SER A 514 -30.04 -38.48 -8.18
CA SER A 514 -30.31 -38.55 -9.63
C SER A 514 -29.85 -37.29 -10.37
N ASN A 515 -29.82 -36.15 -9.68
CA ASN A 515 -29.40 -34.84 -10.16
C ASN A 515 -28.42 -34.22 -9.16
N PRO A 516 -27.13 -34.61 -9.19
CA PRO A 516 -26.12 -34.11 -8.27
C PRO A 516 -25.67 -32.70 -8.68
N SER A 517 -26.60 -31.76 -8.95
CA SER A 517 -26.24 -30.35 -9.15
C SER A 517 -25.66 -29.78 -7.84
N SER A 518 -24.74 -28.81 -7.94
CA SER A 518 -24.18 -28.10 -6.78
C SER A 518 -25.24 -27.26 -6.07
N ASN A 519 -26.08 -26.58 -6.84
CA ASN A 519 -26.99 -25.53 -6.36
C ASN A 519 -28.03 -26.04 -5.35
N ILE A 520 -28.62 -27.22 -5.56
CA ILE A 520 -29.65 -27.73 -4.63
C ILE A 520 -29.06 -28.08 -3.26
N LEU A 521 -27.86 -28.68 -3.24
CA LEU A 521 -27.17 -29.01 -1.99
C LEU A 521 -26.73 -27.75 -1.26
N GLU A 522 -26.17 -26.80 -2.00
CA GLU A 522 -25.74 -25.50 -1.48
C GLU A 522 -26.90 -24.77 -0.78
N MET A 523 -28.01 -24.55 -1.50
CA MET A 523 -29.21 -23.91 -0.96
C MET A 523 -29.78 -24.68 0.24
N THR A 524 -29.71 -26.01 0.21
CA THR A 524 -30.19 -26.86 1.31
C THR A 524 -29.42 -26.63 2.59
N PHE A 525 -28.08 -26.66 2.55
CA PHE A 525 -27.27 -26.47 3.75
C PHE A 525 -27.12 -24.99 4.15
N GLU A 526 -27.25 -24.05 3.21
CA GLU A 526 -27.26 -22.61 3.52
C GLU A 526 -28.54 -22.18 4.25
N ARG A 527 -29.71 -22.69 3.86
CA ARG A 527 -31.00 -22.21 4.39
C ARG A 527 -31.76 -23.23 5.23
N TRP A 528 -31.74 -24.50 4.85
CA TRP A 528 -32.65 -25.53 5.39
C TRP A 528 -31.96 -26.58 6.26
N SER A 529 -30.75 -26.33 6.75
CA SER A 529 -30.01 -27.26 7.62
C SER A 529 -30.84 -27.77 8.81
N VAL A 530 -31.53 -26.86 9.52
CA VAL A 530 -32.40 -27.21 10.67
C VAL A 530 -33.56 -28.09 10.24
N LEU A 531 -34.21 -27.73 9.13
CA LEU A 531 -35.36 -28.45 8.60
C LEU A 531 -34.98 -29.88 8.16
N ILE A 532 -33.83 -30.00 7.49
CA ILE A 532 -33.29 -31.29 7.06
C ILE A 532 -32.87 -32.16 8.24
N ASN A 533 -32.32 -31.55 9.29
CA ASN A 533 -31.99 -32.23 10.54
C ASN A 533 -33.23 -32.79 11.26
N GLU A 534 -34.40 -32.16 11.10
CA GLU A 534 -35.68 -32.62 11.67
C GLU A 534 -36.37 -33.69 10.79
N ILE A 535 -36.37 -33.49 9.46
CA ILE A 535 -37.15 -34.33 8.54
C ILE A 535 -36.46 -35.66 8.19
N LEU A 536 -35.13 -35.69 8.09
CA LEU A 536 -34.40 -36.88 7.64
C LEU A 536 -34.11 -37.86 8.76
N GLU A 537 -34.34 -39.15 8.49
CA GLU A 537 -33.90 -40.24 9.37
C GLU A 537 -32.38 -40.46 9.30
N THR A 538 -31.80 -41.13 10.30
CA THR A 538 -30.34 -41.36 10.39
C THR A 538 -29.73 -42.00 9.14
N GLU A 539 -30.43 -42.94 8.49
CA GLU A 539 -29.96 -43.57 7.24
C GLU A 539 -29.95 -42.57 6.08
N GLN A 540 -31.03 -41.81 5.92
CA GLN A 540 -31.18 -40.79 4.87
C GLN A 540 -30.17 -39.66 5.06
N MET A 541 -29.96 -39.22 6.31
CA MET A 541 -28.93 -38.24 6.67
C MET A 541 -27.54 -38.74 6.31
N GLY A 542 -27.23 -40.01 6.58
CA GLY A 542 -25.98 -40.64 6.19
C GLY A 542 -25.75 -40.60 4.68
N GLN A 543 -26.79 -40.83 3.87
CA GLN A 543 -26.71 -40.76 2.41
C GLN A 543 -26.49 -39.32 1.90
N LEU A 544 -27.15 -38.33 2.53
CA LEU A 544 -26.99 -36.92 2.17
C LEU A 544 -25.59 -36.40 2.53
N VAL A 545 -25.08 -36.74 3.72
CA VAL A 545 -23.74 -36.36 4.17
C VAL A 545 -22.65 -37.03 3.31
N ASP A 546 -22.86 -38.26 2.83
CA ASP A 546 -21.92 -38.90 1.89
C ASP A 546 -21.81 -38.11 0.58
N GLU A 547 -22.94 -37.60 0.07
CA GLU A 547 -22.97 -36.75 -1.13
C GLU A 547 -22.41 -35.34 -0.87
N LEU A 548 -22.58 -34.79 0.33
CA LEU A 548 -21.94 -33.53 0.72
C LEU A 548 -20.41 -33.70 0.74
N LEU A 549 -19.91 -34.71 1.47
CA LEU A 549 -18.47 -34.98 1.62
C LEU A 549 -17.77 -35.44 0.33
N SER A 550 -18.50 -35.78 -0.73
CA SER A 550 -17.92 -36.03 -2.06
C SER A 550 -17.60 -34.72 -2.81
N LYS A 551 -18.21 -33.60 -2.41
CA LYS A 551 -18.07 -32.27 -3.01
C LYS A 551 -17.36 -31.32 -2.04
N GLN A 552 -16.05 -31.17 -2.21
CA GLN A 552 -15.18 -30.47 -1.26
C GLN A 552 -15.58 -28.99 -1.06
N GLU A 553 -15.74 -28.24 -2.15
CA GLU A 553 -16.09 -26.81 -2.08
C GLU A 553 -17.43 -26.56 -1.37
N LEU A 554 -18.46 -27.34 -1.72
CA LEU A 554 -19.77 -27.24 -1.10
C LEU A 554 -19.77 -27.61 0.38
N THR A 555 -18.97 -28.59 0.79
CA THR A 555 -18.81 -28.92 2.22
C THR A 555 -18.28 -27.73 3.01
N LEU A 556 -17.26 -27.05 2.46
CA LEU A 556 -16.68 -25.87 3.11
C LEU A 556 -17.65 -24.69 3.12
N ILE A 557 -18.46 -24.51 2.07
CA ILE A 557 -19.54 -23.50 2.05
C ILE A 557 -20.59 -23.82 3.11
N ALA A 558 -21.03 -25.07 3.22
CA ALA A 558 -22.00 -25.51 4.21
C ALA A 558 -21.52 -25.28 5.65
N LEU A 559 -20.24 -25.54 5.93
CA LEU A 559 -19.66 -25.31 7.26
C LEU A 559 -19.53 -23.83 7.62
N ARG A 560 -19.55 -22.90 6.65
CA ARG A 560 -19.60 -21.46 6.97
C ARG A 560 -20.95 -21.03 7.57
N ASN A 561 -22.00 -21.84 7.43
CA ASN A 561 -23.29 -21.55 8.02
C ASN A 561 -23.30 -21.90 9.52
N PRO A 562 -23.40 -20.92 10.44
CA PRO A 562 -23.35 -21.19 11.88
C PRO A 562 -24.51 -22.06 12.37
N GLN A 563 -25.65 -22.09 11.66
CA GLN A 563 -26.80 -22.92 12.05
C GLN A 563 -26.53 -24.42 11.95
N ILE A 564 -25.59 -24.84 11.09
CA ILE A 564 -25.24 -26.25 10.95
C ILE A 564 -24.66 -26.83 12.25
N TYR A 565 -24.05 -25.97 13.07
CA TYR A 565 -23.43 -26.35 14.33
C TYR A 565 -24.43 -26.60 15.46
N GLU A 566 -25.67 -26.12 15.32
CA GLU A 566 -26.80 -26.47 16.20
C GLU A 566 -27.45 -27.80 15.78
N CYS A 567 -27.21 -28.25 14.55
CA CYS A 567 -27.76 -29.48 13.98
C CYS A 567 -26.90 -30.70 14.36
N LEU A 568 -27.03 -31.16 15.62
CA LEU A 568 -26.20 -32.23 16.18
C LEU A 568 -26.15 -33.47 15.28
N THR A 569 -27.29 -33.98 14.79
CA THR A 569 -27.32 -35.19 13.95
C THR A 569 -26.45 -35.05 12.70
N ILE A 570 -26.42 -33.87 12.07
CA ILE A 570 -25.58 -33.59 10.89
C ILE A 570 -24.10 -33.66 11.29
N ILE A 571 -23.70 -32.93 12.34
CA ILE A 571 -22.30 -32.87 12.81
C ILE A 571 -21.83 -34.24 13.30
N GLU A 572 -22.63 -34.96 14.09
CA GLU A 572 -22.30 -36.32 14.55
C GLU A 572 -22.07 -37.26 13.36
N THR A 573 -22.90 -37.16 12.33
CA THR A 573 -22.79 -37.96 11.11
C THR A 573 -21.53 -37.61 10.32
N ILE A 574 -21.23 -36.32 10.13
CA ILE A 574 -19.99 -35.84 9.48
C ILE A 574 -18.77 -36.39 10.21
N VAL A 575 -18.67 -36.15 11.53
CA VAL A 575 -17.53 -36.60 12.35
C VAL A 575 -17.42 -38.12 12.36
N SER A 576 -18.52 -38.86 12.46
CA SER A 576 -18.53 -40.32 12.44
C SER A 576 -18.07 -40.88 11.09
N LYS A 577 -18.51 -40.28 9.97
CA LYS A 577 -18.10 -40.67 8.61
C LYS A 577 -16.62 -40.40 8.37
N ILE A 578 -16.12 -39.23 8.76
CA ILE A 578 -14.69 -38.91 8.68
C ILE A 578 -13.88 -39.86 9.56
N THR A 579 -14.30 -40.10 10.80
CA THR A 579 -13.61 -41.05 11.71
C THR A 579 -13.51 -42.45 11.09
N LYS A 580 -14.59 -42.95 10.48
CA LYS A 580 -14.59 -44.25 9.78
C LYS A 580 -13.68 -44.25 8.56
N ARG A 581 -13.65 -43.15 7.77
CA ARG A 581 -12.73 -42.99 6.62
C ARG A 581 -11.26 -42.99 7.09
N ILE A 582 -10.93 -42.32 8.19
CA ILE A 582 -9.57 -42.30 8.76
C ILE A 582 -9.15 -43.70 9.23
N GLN A 583 -10.07 -44.45 9.84
CA GLN A 583 -9.80 -45.81 10.32
C GLN A 583 -9.62 -46.81 9.17
N SER A 584 -10.31 -46.65 8.04
CA SER A 584 -10.25 -47.57 6.91
C SER A 584 -9.18 -47.22 5.86
N SER A 585 -8.82 -45.95 5.73
CA SER A 585 -7.89 -45.44 4.71
C SER A 585 -6.41 -45.56 5.10
N LYS A 586 -5.53 -45.58 4.09
CA LYS A 586 -4.08 -45.51 4.28
C LYS A 586 -3.56 -44.08 4.50
N GLU A 587 -4.32 -43.03 4.21
CA GLU A 587 -3.90 -41.62 4.33
C GLU A 587 -5.03 -40.74 4.87
N LEU A 588 -4.70 -39.76 5.73
CA LEU A 588 -5.62 -38.68 6.12
C LEU A 588 -5.58 -37.64 5.01
N THR A 589 -6.73 -37.24 4.46
CA THR A 589 -6.73 -36.21 3.41
C THR A 589 -6.63 -34.82 4.02
N SER A 590 -6.02 -33.89 3.28
CA SER A 590 -6.00 -32.47 3.67
C SER A 590 -7.42 -31.91 3.85
N PHE A 591 -8.36 -32.35 3.00
CA PHE A 591 -9.78 -32.02 3.10
C PHE A 591 -10.40 -32.44 4.45
N ASP A 592 -10.17 -33.68 4.90
CA ASP A 592 -10.68 -34.14 6.19
C ASP A 592 -10.13 -33.30 7.36
N SER A 593 -8.85 -32.90 7.28
CA SER A 593 -8.21 -32.06 8.29
C SER A 593 -8.84 -30.67 8.37
N ILE A 594 -9.09 -30.04 7.21
CA ILE A 594 -9.75 -28.72 7.12
C ILE A 594 -11.18 -28.78 7.66
N VAL A 595 -11.94 -29.82 7.31
CA VAL A 595 -13.32 -29.99 7.81
C VAL A 595 -13.35 -30.10 9.33
N LEU A 596 -12.45 -30.89 9.91
CA LEU A 596 -12.36 -31.03 11.37
C LEU A 596 -11.89 -29.75 12.06
N GLU A 597 -11.00 -28.97 11.46
CA GLU A 597 -10.60 -27.68 12.02
C GLU A 597 -11.75 -26.65 12.01
N GLN A 598 -12.58 -26.65 10.97
CA GLN A 598 -13.68 -25.68 10.84
C GLN A 598 -14.84 -25.91 11.81
N ILE A 599 -15.03 -27.13 12.33
CA ILE A 599 -16.11 -27.40 13.28
C ILE A 599 -15.74 -26.81 14.64
N PRO A 600 -16.56 -25.93 15.26
CA PRO A 600 -16.28 -25.39 16.59
C PRO A 600 -16.12 -26.48 17.64
N ILE A 601 -15.21 -26.27 18.59
CA ILE A 601 -14.88 -27.27 19.61
C ILE A 601 -16.09 -27.71 20.46
N GLN A 602 -17.06 -26.81 20.64
CA GLN A 602 -18.30 -27.06 21.40
C GLN A 602 -19.23 -28.07 20.71
N CYS A 603 -19.10 -28.23 19.39
CA CYS A 603 -19.96 -29.07 18.57
C CYS A 603 -19.48 -30.51 18.47
N TYR A 604 -18.36 -30.86 19.10
CA TYR A 604 -17.86 -32.22 19.17
C TYR A 604 -18.55 -33.01 20.29
N PRO A 605 -19.37 -34.03 19.97
CA PRO A 605 -19.95 -34.90 20.98
C PRO A 605 -18.89 -35.66 21.76
N LYS A 606 -19.12 -35.85 23.07
CA LYS A 606 -18.23 -36.65 23.92
C LYS A 606 -18.07 -38.10 23.42
N SER A 607 -19.09 -38.65 22.77
CA SER A 607 -19.13 -40.01 22.25
C SER A 607 -18.20 -40.23 21.06
N THR A 608 -18.01 -39.22 20.20
CA THR A 608 -17.22 -39.34 18.97
C THR A 608 -15.79 -38.82 19.14
N LYS A 609 -15.55 -37.94 20.12
CA LYS A 609 -14.26 -37.28 20.34
C LYS A 609 -13.11 -38.24 20.67
N ILE A 610 -13.33 -39.21 21.56
CA ILE A 610 -12.29 -40.19 21.94
C ILE A 610 -11.91 -41.09 20.74
N PRO A 611 -12.87 -41.73 20.03
CA PRO A 611 -12.56 -42.50 18.82
C PRO A 611 -11.81 -41.69 17.75
N LEU A 612 -12.17 -40.41 17.57
CA LEU A 612 -11.54 -39.53 16.60
C LEU A 612 -10.09 -39.20 16.98
N LEU A 613 -9.83 -38.76 18.21
CA LEU A 613 -8.47 -38.46 18.69
C LEU A 613 -7.56 -39.69 18.63
N ASN A 614 -8.08 -40.87 18.96
CA ASN A 614 -7.33 -42.12 18.88
C ASN A 614 -7.04 -42.53 17.43
N ALA A 615 -7.96 -42.26 16.50
CA ALA A 615 -7.73 -42.51 15.07
C ALA A 615 -6.70 -41.51 14.47
N LEU A 616 -6.86 -40.22 14.76
CA LEU A 616 -5.97 -39.16 14.28
C LEU A 616 -4.54 -39.34 14.78
N SER A 617 -4.35 -39.63 16.07
CA SER A 617 -3.02 -39.79 16.67
C SER A 617 -2.22 -40.94 16.05
N ARG A 618 -2.85 -42.11 15.89
CA ARG A 618 -2.22 -43.26 15.20
C ARG A 618 -1.87 -42.90 13.75
N LYS A 619 -2.72 -42.12 13.08
CA LYS A 619 -2.49 -41.69 11.70
C LYS A 619 -1.36 -40.67 11.58
N CYS A 620 -1.34 -39.68 12.46
CA CYS A 620 -0.30 -38.67 12.57
C CYS A 620 1.08 -39.33 12.78
N LEU A 621 1.18 -40.31 13.68
CA LEU A 621 2.41 -41.09 13.89
C LEU A 621 2.85 -41.90 12.65
N SER A 622 1.89 -42.43 11.88
CA SER A 622 2.21 -43.18 10.65
C SER A 622 2.65 -42.30 9.47
N SER A 623 2.09 -41.09 9.37
CA SER A 623 2.34 -40.16 8.25
C SER A 623 3.52 -39.22 8.51
N LYS A 624 3.81 -38.90 9.78
CA LYS A 624 4.83 -37.92 10.20
C LYS A 624 4.66 -36.53 9.58
N GLN A 625 3.45 -36.17 9.19
CA GLN A 625 3.11 -34.84 8.65
C GLN A 625 2.55 -33.97 9.76
N GLU A 626 3.14 -32.79 9.95
CA GLU A 626 2.75 -31.85 11.01
C GLU A 626 1.35 -31.24 10.77
N GLU A 627 0.93 -31.12 9.51
CA GLU A 627 -0.43 -30.66 9.14
C GLU A 627 -1.53 -31.51 9.79
N HIS A 628 -1.28 -32.79 10.01
CA HIS A 628 -2.22 -33.71 10.66
C HIS A 628 -2.34 -33.50 12.17
N LEU A 629 -1.45 -32.69 12.77
CA LEU A 629 -1.49 -32.32 14.19
C LEU A 629 -2.48 -31.18 14.46
N VAL A 630 -2.76 -30.35 13.45
CA VAL A 630 -3.68 -29.20 13.55
C VAL A 630 -5.07 -29.61 14.06
N PRO A 631 -5.78 -30.59 13.48
CA PRO A 631 -7.09 -31.01 14.00
C PRO A 631 -6.99 -31.60 15.42
N ILE A 632 -5.87 -32.23 15.78
CA ILE A 632 -5.65 -32.74 17.14
C ILE A 632 -5.55 -31.58 18.14
N LEU A 633 -4.76 -30.54 17.83
CA LEU A 633 -4.61 -29.36 18.68
C LEU A 633 -5.93 -28.61 18.86
N HIS A 634 -6.72 -28.49 17.78
CA HIS A 634 -8.05 -27.91 17.81
C HIS A 634 -9.00 -28.69 18.73
N ILE A 635 -9.12 -30.00 18.53
CA ILE A 635 -9.99 -30.87 19.31
C ILE A 635 -9.54 -30.96 20.78
N LEU A 636 -8.24 -30.87 21.04
CA LEU A 636 -7.68 -30.86 22.39
C LEU A 636 -7.94 -29.56 23.14
N GLN A 637 -8.42 -28.46 22.55
CA GLN A 637 -8.74 -27.23 23.30
C GLN A 637 -9.68 -27.48 24.49
N THR A 638 -10.55 -28.49 24.39
CA THR A 638 -11.24 -29.07 25.54
C THR A 638 -10.64 -30.45 25.85
N PRO A 639 -10.30 -30.78 27.10
CA PRO A 639 -9.69 -32.07 27.41
C PRO A 639 -10.72 -33.21 27.35
N THR A 640 -10.26 -34.44 27.06
CA THR A 640 -11.06 -35.65 27.31
C THR A 640 -10.52 -36.47 28.48
N PHE A 641 -9.23 -36.30 28.81
CA PHE A 641 -8.47 -37.04 29.83
C PHE A 641 -8.39 -38.56 29.65
N LYS A 642 -9.10 -39.12 28.66
CA LYS A 642 -9.26 -40.55 28.41
C LYS A 642 -8.76 -41.00 27.05
N SER A 643 -8.51 -40.07 26.13
CA SER A 643 -7.89 -40.41 24.85
C SER A 643 -6.48 -40.99 25.07
N ASP A 644 -6.02 -41.82 24.14
CA ASP A 644 -4.72 -42.49 24.25
C ASP A 644 -3.60 -41.43 24.34
N ILE A 645 -3.76 -40.30 23.64
CA ILE A 645 -2.80 -39.18 23.62
C ILE A 645 -2.77 -38.33 24.90
N GLU A 646 -3.79 -38.44 25.74
CA GLU A 646 -3.85 -37.75 27.04
C GLU A 646 -3.54 -38.69 28.21
N SER A 647 -3.56 -40.01 28.02
CA SER A 647 -3.47 -41.02 29.09
C SER A 647 -2.26 -41.97 28.98
N ASP A 648 -1.73 -42.22 27.79
CA ASP A 648 -0.56 -43.09 27.58
C ASP A 648 0.73 -42.25 27.47
N VAL A 649 1.56 -42.32 28.52
CA VAL A 649 2.87 -41.65 28.59
C VAL A 649 3.78 -42.04 27.42
N SER A 650 3.74 -43.31 26.99
CA SER A 650 4.60 -43.80 25.91
C SER A 650 4.20 -43.26 24.55
N LEU A 651 2.91 -42.98 24.36
CA LEU A 651 2.41 -42.37 23.13
C LEU A 651 2.75 -40.87 23.11
N ILE A 652 2.61 -40.17 24.24
CA ILE A 652 3.03 -38.76 24.37
C ILE A 652 4.52 -38.61 24.02
N ASP A 653 5.38 -39.48 24.55
CA ASP A 653 6.82 -39.49 24.24
C ASP A 653 7.05 -39.64 22.72
N LYS A 654 6.40 -40.61 22.08
CA LYS A 654 6.50 -40.82 20.61
C LYS A 654 5.97 -39.65 19.79
N MET A 655 4.90 -38.99 20.25
CA MET A 655 4.32 -37.82 19.56
C MET A 655 5.27 -36.63 19.64
N VAL A 656 5.83 -36.34 20.83
CA VAL A 656 6.83 -35.27 20.98
C VAL A 656 8.12 -35.61 20.25
N GLN A 657 8.51 -36.88 20.20
CA GLN A 657 9.66 -37.32 19.40
C GLN A 657 9.46 -37.07 17.90
N THR A 658 8.22 -37.22 17.41
CA THR A 658 7.90 -36.98 16.00
C THR A 658 7.72 -35.49 15.71
N PHE A 659 7.21 -34.71 16.67
CA PHE A 659 6.90 -33.27 16.54
C PHE A 659 7.43 -32.46 17.74
N PRO A 660 8.77 -32.28 17.86
CA PRO A 660 9.40 -31.69 19.04
C PRO A 660 9.06 -30.21 19.25
N ASP A 661 8.92 -29.44 18.17
CA ASP A 661 8.62 -28.00 18.21
C ASP A 661 7.12 -27.69 18.38
N SER A 662 6.28 -28.72 18.38
CA SER A 662 4.83 -28.53 18.44
C SER A 662 4.35 -28.12 19.85
N SER A 663 3.28 -27.31 19.90
CA SER A 663 2.64 -26.94 21.17
C SER A 663 1.79 -28.05 21.80
N PHE A 664 1.77 -29.25 21.19
CA PHE A 664 0.91 -30.38 21.57
C PHE A 664 1.01 -30.74 23.05
N PHE A 665 2.22 -30.99 23.54
CA PHE A 665 2.40 -31.38 24.93
C PHE A 665 2.11 -30.23 25.90
N ASN A 666 2.42 -28.99 25.52
CA ASN A 666 2.11 -27.80 26.31
C ASN A 666 0.60 -27.66 26.55
N THR A 667 -0.23 -27.94 25.55
CA THR A 667 -1.69 -27.95 25.67
C THR A 667 -2.16 -28.99 26.69
N ILE A 668 -1.67 -30.23 26.59
CA ILE A 668 -2.04 -31.32 27.50
C ILE A 668 -1.61 -31.00 28.94
N TRP A 669 -0.36 -30.55 29.12
CA TRP A 669 0.19 -30.22 30.43
C TRP A 669 -0.59 -29.09 31.11
N LYS A 670 -0.87 -28.00 30.40
CA LYS A 670 -1.66 -26.88 30.93
C LYS A 670 -3.09 -27.28 31.32
N GLN A 671 -3.72 -28.19 30.58
CA GLN A 671 -5.08 -28.64 30.88
C GLN A 671 -5.17 -29.56 32.08
N ARG A 672 -4.21 -30.49 32.21
CA ARG A 672 -4.07 -31.33 33.41
C ARG A 672 -3.75 -30.47 34.62
N TYR A 673 -2.89 -29.45 34.45
CA TYR A 673 -2.60 -28.47 35.49
C TYR A 673 -3.84 -27.69 35.96
N ALA A 674 -4.63 -27.14 35.03
CA ALA A 674 -5.85 -26.40 35.36
C ALA A 674 -6.87 -27.24 36.17
N ASN A 675 -6.77 -28.58 36.09
CA ASN A 675 -7.66 -29.53 36.76
C ASN A 675 -6.94 -30.37 37.85
N LEU A 676 -5.91 -29.82 38.50
CA LEU A 676 -5.11 -30.49 39.53
C LEU A 676 -5.89 -31.01 40.76
N LYS A 677 -7.12 -30.53 40.99
CA LYS A 677 -7.95 -30.96 42.12
C LYS A 677 -8.41 -32.42 42.01
N ASP A 678 -8.29 -33.02 40.84
CA ASP A 678 -8.64 -34.41 40.57
C ASP A 678 -7.44 -35.33 40.86
N ASP A 679 -7.64 -36.34 41.72
CA ASP A 679 -6.61 -37.30 42.13
C ASP A 679 -6.05 -38.10 40.93
N GLU A 680 -6.87 -38.34 39.90
CA GLU A 680 -6.42 -39.04 38.68
C GLU A 680 -5.38 -38.19 37.91
N ASN A 681 -5.59 -36.87 37.82
CA ASN A 681 -4.66 -35.94 37.17
C ASN A 681 -3.34 -35.85 37.92
N LEU A 682 -3.40 -35.75 39.25
CA LEU A 682 -2.22 -35.66 40.11
C LEU A 682 -1.38 -36.95 40.03
N THR A 683 -2.04 -38.11 39.98
CA THR A 683 -1.38 -39.41 39.83
C THR A 683 -0.70 -39.54 38.46
N PHE A 684 -1.38 -39.13 37.39
CA PHE A 684 -0.80 -39.12 36.04
C PHE A 684 0.43 -38.20 35.96
N MET A 685 0.33 -36.97 36.47
CA MET A 685 1.41 -35.99 36.44
C MET A 685 2.66 -36.50 37.19
N LYS A 686 2.49 -37.10 38.37
CA LYS A 686 3.60 -37.74 39.12
C LYS A 686 4.22 -38.92 38.37
N THR A 687 3.38 -39.75 37.74
CA THR A 687 3.85 -40.89 36.94
C THR A 687 4.70 -40.42 35.75
N LEU A 688 4.24 -39.37 35.06
CA LEU A 688 4.95 -38.76 33.94
C LEU A 688 6.25 -38.07 34.41
N MET A 689 6.24 -37.38 35.55
CA MET A 689 7.44 -36.79 36.15
C MET A 689 8.51 -37.85 36.46
N ASN A 690 8.13 -38.96 37.09
CA ASN A 690 9.05 -40.05 37.39
C ASN A 690 9.60 -40.66 36.10
N TYR A 691 8.75 -40.90 35.10
CA TYR A 691 9.16 -41.41 33.80
C TYR A 691 10.20 -40.52 33.09
N VAL A 692 9.98 -39.20 33.10
CA VAL A 692 10.91 -38.22 32.51
C VAL A 692 12.21 -38.17 33.31
N SER A 693 12.12 -38.14 34.65
CA SER A 693 13.27 -38.08 35.56
C SER A 693 14.20 -39.29 35.41
N GLU A 694 13.63 -40.50 35.28
CA GLU A 694 14.41 -41.74 35.08
C GLU A 694 15.11 -41.78 33.71
N ARG A 695 14.52 -41.19 32.67
CA ARG A 695 15.10 -41.23 31.32
C ARG A 695 16.11 -40.13 31.05
N LEU A 696 15.98 -38.96 31.69
CA LEU A 696 16.91 -37.84 31.53
C LEU A 696 18.37 -38.21 31.84
N THR A 697 18.61 -39.18 32.73
CA THR A 697 19.97 -39.60 33.12
C THR A 697 20.75 -40.32 32.01
N ASN A 698 20.09 -40.76 30.93
CA ASN A 698 20.70 -41.54 29.85
C ASN A 698 20.63 -40.85 28.47
N VAL A 699 20.27 -39.56 28.44
CA VAL A 699 20.12 -38.79 27.20
C VAL A 699 21.47 -38.27 26.73
N LYS A 700 21.76 -38.42 25.42
CA LYS A 700 23.02 -37.97 24.80
C LYS A 700 22.88 -36.74 23.91
N ASP A 701 21.68 -36.51 23.36
CA ASP A 701 21.32 -35.43 22.43
C ASP A 701 19.97 -34.83 22.83
N VAL A 702 19.55 -33.70 22.25
CA VAL A 702 18.25 -33.09 22.59
C VAL A 702 17.10 -34.03 22.17
N SER A 703 16.47 -34.67 23.15
CA SER A 703 15.44 -35.68 22.93
C SER A 703 14.02 -35.18 23.23
N SER A 704 13.01 -35.98 22.87
CA SER A 704 11.61 -35.75 23.25
C SER A 704 11.44 -35.56 24.76
N ILE A 705 12.21 -36.28 25.55
CA ILE A 705 12.20 -36.23 27.02
C ILE A 705 12.68 -34.87 27.53
N MET A 706 13.68 -34.26 26.88
CA MET A 706 14.12 -32.90 27.22
C MET A 706 13.04 -31.86 26.89
N HIS A 707 12.36 -32.00 25.75
CA HIS A 707 11.24 -31.12 25.37
C HIS A 707 10.09 -31.21 26.38
N ILE A 708 9.73 -32.44 26.78
CA ILE A 708 8.71 -32.69 27.80
C ILE A 708 9.13 -32.04 29.14
N ALA A 709 10.37 -32.28 29.58
CA ALA A 709 10.89 -31.69 30.82
C ALA A 709 10.90 -30.16 30.79
N PHE A 710 11.31 -29.55 29.68
CA PHE A 710 11.32 -28.10 29.49
C PHE A 710 9.91 -27.49 29.62
N VAL A 711 8.90 -28.11 28.99
CA VAL A 711 7.50 -27.66 29.08
C VAL A 711 6.96 -27.76 30.50
N MET A 712 7.30 -28.85 31.22
CA MET A 712 6.91 -29.02 32.62
C MET A 712 7.53 -27.95 33.51
N LEU A 713 8.83 -27.69 33.37
CA LEU A 713 9.57 -26.73 34.19
C LEU A 713 9.17 -25.28 33.87
N SER A 714 8.91 -24.96 32.61
CA SER A 714 8.50 -23.61 32.19
C SER A 714 7.07 -23.25 32.63
N ASN A 715 6.23 -24.25 32.88
CA ASN A 715 4.85 -24.09 33.35
C ASN A 715 4.64 -24.81 34.70
N ALA A 716 5.65 -24.71 35.57
CA ALA A 716 5.66 -25.32 36.89
C ALA A 716 4.61 -24.70 37.82
N PRO A 717 3.77 -25.48 38.50
CA PRO A 717 2.87 -24.95 39.50
C PRO A 717 3.47 -24.95 40.90
N ASP A 718 3.15 -23.93 41.71
CA ASP A 718 3.66 -23.76 43.09
C ASP A 718 3.44 -24.98 44.00
N GLN A 719 2.52 -25.88 43.65
CA GLN A 719 2.10 -27.06 44.42
C GLN A 719 2.90 -28.33 44.07
N LEU A 720 3.64 -28.37 42.97
CA LEU A 720 4.47 -29.51 42.58
C LEU A 720 5.95 -29.19 42.82
N ASP A 721 6.62 -30.03 43.61
CA ASP A 721 8.07 -29.95 43.76
C ASP A 721 8.76 -30.50 42.51
N LEU A 722 9.29 -29.59 41.69
CA LEU A 722 10.01 -29.88 40.44
C LEU A 722 11.53 -29.70 40.59
N SER A 723 12.04 -29.49 41.81
CA SER A 723 13.46 -29.23 42.07
C SER A 723 14.38 -30.37 41.61
N HIS A 724 13.94 -31.62 41.79
CA HIS A 724 14.67 -32.80 41.34
C HIS A 724 14.76 -32.86 39.81
N LEU A 725 13.63 -32.65 39.12
CA LEU A 725 13.56 -32.62 37.65
C LEU A 725 14.42 -31.48 37.08
N GLN A 726 14.38 -30.30 37.70
CA GLN A 726 15.20 -29.16 37.30
C GLN A 726 16.70 -29.47 37.43
N SER A 727 17.10 -30.13 38.52
CA SER A 727 18.50 -30.52 38.74
C SER A 727 18.98 -31.52 37.69
N GLN A 728 18.18 -32.54 37.38
CA GLN A 728 18.49 -33.52 36.34
C GLN A 728 18.51 -32.92 34.93
N PHE A 729 17.59 -32.01 34.62
CA PHE A 729 17.57 -31.28 33.34
C PHE A 729 18.87 -30.48 33.14
N ILE A 730 19.35 -29.82 34.20
CA ILE A 730 20.60 -29.05 34.17
C ILE A 730 21.82 -29.95 34.02
N GLU A 731 21.86 -31.09 34.72
CA GLU A 731 22.94 -32.07 34.60
C GLU A 731 22.99 -32.68 33.18
N CYS A 732 21.84 -33.08 32.64
CA CYS A 732 21.73 -33.54 31.26
C CYS A 732 22.16 -32.45 30.25
N SER A 733 21.74 -31.20 30.44
CA SER A 733 22.15 -30.08 29.58
C SER A 733 23.67 -29.86 29.62
N LYS A 734 24.28 -30.01 30.80
CA LYS A 734 25.73 -29.91 30.98
C LYS A 734 26.46 -31.02 30.23
N ASP A 735 25.98 -32.25 30.32
CA ASP A 735 26.61 -33.41 29.66
C ASP A 735 26.56 -33.28 28.13
N ILE A 736 25.42 -32.86 27.57
CA ILE A 736 25.26 -32.63 26.13
C ILE A 736 26.23 -31.52 25.65
N LEU A 737 26.22 -30.37 26.33
CA LEU A 737 27.13 -29.26 26.00
C LEU A 737 28.61 -29.66 26.11
N THR A 738 28.96 -30.53 27.07
CA THR A 738 30.34 -31.03 27.25
C THR A 738 30.75 -32.02 26.16
N CYS A 739 29.83 -32.86 25.69
CA CYS A 739 30.06 -33.78 24.58
C CYS A 739 30.30 -33.01 23.27
N GLN A 740 29.44 -32.05 22.95
CA GLN A 740 29.54 -31.28 21.71
C GLN A 740 30.79 -30.37 21.67
N LEU A 741 31.29 -29.90 22.81
CA LEU A 741 32.58 -29.19 22.88
C LEU A 741 33.80 -30.03 22.50
N LYS A 742 33.70 -31.37 22.52
CA LYS A 742 34.81 -32.28 22.16
C LYS A 742 34.83 -32.63 20.67
N GLU A 743 33.75 -32.35 19.94
CA GLU A 743 33.64 -32.65 18.52
C GLU A 743 34.13 -31.45 17.69
N THR A 744 35.00 -31.70 16.70
CA THR A 744 35.71 -30.66 15.94
C THR A 744 34.87 -29.96 14.87
N SER A 745 33.63 -30.39 14.64
CA SER A 745 32.71 -29.86 13.62
C SER A 745 31.41 -29.39 14.27
N PHE A 746 31.18 -28.07 14.31
CA PHE A 746 29.96 -27.42 14.83
C PHE A 746 28.79 -27.46 13.82
N ASP A 747 28.62 -28.54 13.07
CA ASP A 747 27.66 -28.58 11.96
C ASP A 747 26.18 -28.60 12.43
N GLU A 748 25.88 -28.96 13.68
CA GLU A 748 24.54 -29.01 14.25
C GLU A 748 24.38 -28.09 15.48
N THR A 749 24.20 -26.79 15.25
CA THR A 749 24.02 -25.78 16.34
C THR A 749 22.58 -25.62 16.85
N HIS A 750 21.63 -26.37 16.29
CA HIS A 750 20.22 -26.29 16.67
C HIS A 750 20.00 -26.74 18.12
N ASP A 751 20.56 -27.88 18.51
CA ASP A 751 20.47 -28.43 19.87
C ASP A 751 21.05 -27.48 20.92
N ILE A 752 22.18 -26.85 20.61
CA ILE A 752 22.83 -25.91 21.51
C ILE A 752 22.02 -24.62 21.64
N SER A 753 21.55 -24.09 20.51
CA SER A 753 20.67 -22.93 20.47
C SER A 753 19.43 -23.18 21.33
N TRP A 754 18.81 -24.36 21.19
CA TRP A 754 17.65 -24.77 21.97
C TRP A 754 17.96 -24.88 23.46
N ILE A 755 19.05 -25.54 23.87
CA ILE A 755 19.44 -25.68 25.28
C ILE A 755 19.68 -24.30 25.91
N LEU A 756 20.42 -23.41 25.24
CA LEU A 756 20.69 -22.07 25.73
C LEU A 756 19.40 -21.25 25.89
N GLN A 757 18.48 -21.37 24.93
CA GLN A 757 17.18 -20.71 25.02
C GLN A 757 16.31 -21.28 26.15
N ALA A 758 16.35 -22.60 26.35
CA ALA A 758 15.66 -23.26 27.44
C ALA A 758 16.20 -22.78 28.80
N LEU A 759 17.52 -22.73 28.98
CA LEU A 759 18.17 -22.24 30.20
C LEU A 759 17.88 -20.77 30.51
N TYR A 760 17.75 -19.92 29.48
CA TYR A 760 17.36 -18.52 29.65
C TYR A 760 15.90 -18.38 30.12
N LYS A 761 14.98 -19.17 29.53
CA LYS A 761 13.54 -19.14 29.87
C LYS A 761 13.24 -19.72 31.25
N LEU A 762 14.00 -20.72 31.69
CA LEU A 762 13.87 -21.28 33.04
C LEU A 762 14.47 -20.33 34.08
N ASP A 763 13.89 -20.27 35.29
CA ASP A 763 14.48 -19.58 36.45
C ASP A 763 15.31 -20.58 37.25
N VAL A 764 16.59 -20.67 36.91
CA VAL A 764 17.56 -21.59 37.53
C VAL A 764 18.14 -20.98 38.79
N ASP A 765 18.21 -21.75 39.88
CA ASP A 765 18.88 -21.31 41.10
C ASP A 765 20.37 -21.01 40.84
N ALA A 766 20.88 -19.96 41.48
CA ALA A 766 22.26 -19.49 41.31
C ALA A 766 23.32 -20.60 41.54
N SER A 767 23.07 -21.51 42.49
CA SER A 767 23.95 -22.65 42.81
C SER A 767 24.04 -23.68 41.68
N ASN A 768 22.97 -23.86 40.91
CA ASN A 768 22.95 -24.77 39.77
C ASN A 768 23.54 -24.12 38.52
N PHE A 769 23.33 -22.81 38.34
CA PHE A 769 23.97 -22.07 37.25
C PHE A 769 25.50 -21.99 37.39
N ASP A 770 26.02 -21.88 38.62
CA ASP A 770 27.46 -21.88 38.88
C ASP A 770 28.18 -23.11 38.30
N LYS A 771 27.50 -24.26 38.23
CA LYS A 771 28.02 -25.50 37.65
C LYS A 771 28.12 -25.46 36.13
N LEU A 772 27.36 -24.58 35.47
CA LEU A 772 27.33 -24.39 34.02
C LEU A 772 28.23 -23.25 33.55
N TYR A 773 28.49 -22.25 34.40
CA TYR A 773 29.16 -21.01 34.00
C TYR A 773 30.50 -21.22 33.29
N THR A 774 31.39 -22.06 33.83
CA THR A 774 32.69 -22.35 33.21
C THR A 774 32.55 -23.03 31.85
N LEU A 775 31.54 -23.89 31.69
CA LEU A 775 31.25 -24.58 30.43
C LEU A 775 30.72 -23.60 29.37
N LEU A 776 29.84 -22.69 29.77
CA LEU A 776 29.29 -21.65 28.89
C LEU A 776 30.37 -20.67 28.41
N LEU A 777 31.38 -20.37 29.23
CA LEU A 777 32.53 -19.57 28.80
C LEU A 777 33.40 -20.31 27.78
N SER A 778 33.74 -21.58 28.02
CA SER A 778 34.47 -22.39 27.03
C SER A 778 33.70 -22.55 25.72
N PHE A 779 32.37 -22.59 25.80
CA PHE A 779 31.51 -22.59 24.64
C PHE A 779 31.52 -21.26 23.89
N GLY A 780 31.52 -20.13 24.61
CA GLY A 780 31.71 -18.80 24.03
C GLY A 780 33.01 -18.70 23.23
N GLU A 781 34.12 -19.24 23.75
CA GLU A 781 35.41 -19.28 23.05
C GLU A 781 35.35 -20.10 21.76
N SER A 782 34.67 -21.26 21.79
CA SER A 782 34.58 -22.12 20.61
C SER A 782 33.69 -21.55 19.50
N ILE A 783 32.62 -20.83 19.86
CA ILE A 783 31.71 -20.21 18.87
C ILE A 783 32.13 -18.81 18.43
N GLN A 784 33.20 -18.24 19.00
CA GLN A 784 33.62 -16.87 18.69
C GLN A 784 33.84 -16.67 17.18
N ALA A 785 34.54 -17.62 16.55
CA ALA A 785 34.89 -17.60 15.13
C ALA A 785 33.82 -18.20 14.20
N SER A 786 32.70 -18.71 14.74
CA SER A 786 31.64 -19.34 13.95
C SER A 786 30.54 -18.35 13.54
N ASN A 787 29.80 -18.66 12.47
CA ASN A 787 28.69 -17.84 11.96
C ASN A 787 27.34 -18.17 12.64
N HIS A 788 27.34 -18.84 13.80
CA HIS A 788 26.12 -19.28 14.47
C HIS A 788 25.47 -18.15 15.28
N VAL A 789 24.68 -17.32 14.58
CA VAL A 789 23.99 -16.14 15.12
C VAL A 789 23.06 -16.48 16.29
N GLU A 790 22.26 -17.54 16.20
CA GLU A 790 21.28 -17.88 17.25
C GLU A 790 21.94 -18.33 18.56
N ALA A 791 22.99 -19.16 18.47
CA ALA A 791 23.73 -19.63 19.63
C ALA A 791 24.42 -18.45 20.35
N LYS A 792 25.02 -17.52 19.59
CA LYS A 792 25.62 -16.28 20.14
C LYS A 792 24.59 -15.41 20.85
N ARG A 793 23.40 -15.24 20.25
CA ARG A 793 22.27 -14.52 20.86
C ARG A 793 21.83 -15.16 22.18
N ASN A 794 21.53 -16.46 22.17
CA ASN A 794 20.99 -17.14 23.35
C ASN A 794 22.04 -17.22 24.47
N LEU A 795 23.33 -17.40 24.13
CA LEU A 795 24.43 -17.36 25.09
C LEU A 795 24.52 -15.99 25.78
N PHE A 796 24.41 -14.89 25.03
CA PHE A 796 24.35 -13.54 25.60
C PHE A 796 23.21 -13.40 26.60
N LEU A 797 22.00 -13.82 26.24
CA LEU A 797 20.81 -13.73 27.12
C LEU A 797 20.99 -14.52 28.43
N VAL A 798 21.52 -15.74 28.35
CA VAL A 798 21.82 -16.58 29.52
C VAL A 798 22.87 -15.93 30.43
N LEU A 799 23.99 -15.47 29.86
CA LEU A 799 25.08 -14.87 30.64
C LEU A 799 24.68 -13.55 31.31
N VAL A 800 23.80 -12.77 30.68
CA VAL A 800 23.24 -11.56 31.26
C VAL A 800 22.31 -11.89 32.43
N LYS A 801 21.45 -12.91 32.29
CA LYS A 801 20.49 -13.30 33.34
C LYS A 801 21.18 -13.77 34.62
N TYR A 802 22.26 -14.54 34.49
CA TYR A 802 22.93 -15.20 35.63
C TYR A 802 24.34 -14.69 35.91
N ARG A 803 24.55 -13.39 35.67
CA ARG A 803 25.84 -12.73 35.89
C ARG A 803 26.40 -12.96 37.31
N LYS A 804 27.69 -13.26 37.42
CA LYS A 804 28.42 -13.30 38.70
C LYS A 804 28.67 -11.90 39.25
N LEU A 805 28.57 -11.73 40.57
CA LEU A 805 28.99 -10.52 41.27
C LEU A 805 30.46 -10.20 40.93
N GLY A 806 30.69 -9.09 40.20
CA GLY A 806 32.04 -8.58 39.88
C GLY A 806 32.39 -8.49 38.39
N SER A 807 31.64 -9.10 37.46
CA SER A 807 31.88 -8.92 36.02
C SER A 807 31.52 -7.50 35.58
N SER A 808 32.39 -6.72 34.95
CA SER A 808 32.07 -5.33 34.54
C SER A 808 30.80 -5.28 33.67
N PHE A 809 29.90 -4.35 33.95
CA PHE A 809 28.66 -4.20 33.18
C PHE A 809 28.95 -3.71 31.76
N GLU A 810 30.01 -2.91 31.65
CA GLU A 810 30.61 -2.39 30.43
C GLU A 810 31.00 -3.52 29.47
N PHE A 811 31.35 -4.71 30.00
CA PHE A 811 31.64 -5.89 29.17
C PHE A 811 30.39 -6.33 28.40
N PHE A 812 29.23 -6.41 29.06
CA PHE A 812 27.99 -6.87 28.43
C PHE A 812 27.43 -5.85 27.44
N GLU A 813 27.59 -4.55 27.70
CA GLU A 813 27.24 -3.51 26.74
C GLU A 813 28.15 -3.53 25.52
N SER A 814 29.46 -3.72 25.73
CA SER A 814 30.43 -3.87 24.63
C SER A 814 30.14 -5.13 23.82
N LEU A 815 29.80 -6.23 24.49
CA LEU A 815 29.42 -7.48 23.85
C LEU A 815 28.13 -7.32 23.04
N TYR A 816 27.14 -6.58 23.54
CA TYR A 816 25.93 -6.23 22.79
C TYR A 816 26.28 -5.50 21.49
N ILE A 817 27.15 -4.48 21.56
CA ILE A 817 27.59 -3.72 20.37
C ILE A 817 28.28 -4.63 19.35
N ILE A 818 29.22 -5.48 19.78
CA ILE A 818 29.94 -6.42 18.91
C ILE A 818 28.96 -7.41 18.25
N LEU A 819 27.99 -7.93 19.00
CA LEU A 819 26.99 -8.85 18.47
C LEU A 819 26.06 -8.16 17.45
N ARG A 820 25.72 -6.89 17.67
CA ARG A 820 24.95 -6.10 16.69
C ARG A 820 25.76 -5.82 15.41
N GLU A 821 27.06 -5.55 15.53
CA GLU A 821 27.98 -5.43 14.39
C GLU A 821 28.08 -6.73 13.56
N GLN A 822 27.91 -7.89 14.21
CA GLN A 822 27.88 -9.21 13.54
C GLN A 822 26.53 -9.52 12.86
N GLY A 823 25.56 -8.60 12.85
CA GLY A 823 24.30 -8.74 12.13
C GLY A 823 23.12 -9.31 12.94
N ILE A 824 23.27 -9.46 14.26
CA ILE A 824 22.15 -9.88 15.13
C ILE A 824 21.13 -8.73 15.26
N GLN A 825 19.83 -9.05 15.20
CA GLN A 825 18.76 -8.05 15.24
C GLN A 825 18.53 -7.45 16.64
N ARG A 826 17.94 -6.25 16.67
CA ARG A 826 17.67 -5.50 17.91
C ARG A 826 16.68 -6.19 18.83
N ASP A 827 15.53 -6.55 18.29
CA ASP A 827 14.37 -7.04 19.05
C ASP A 827 14.70 -8.35 19.80
N ASP A 828 15.64 -9.10 19.24
CA ASP A 828 16.17 -10.36 19.77
C ASP A 828 17.04 -10.20 21.03
N MET A 829 17.73 -9.06 21.19
CA MET A 829 18.74 -8.88 22.26
C MET A 829 18.40 -7.78 23.26
N ILE A 830 17.54 -6.82 22.90
CA ILE A 830 17.25 -5.66 23.76
C ILE A 830 16.64 -6.07 25.11
N GLY A 831 15.90 -7.18 25.16
CA GLY A 831 15.37 -7.75 26.39
C GLY A 831 16.45 -8.15 27.40
N GLY A 832 17.59 -8.68 26.94
CA GLY A 832 18.74 -8.99 27.78
C GLY A 832 19.35 -7.71 28.37
N LEU A 833 19.59 -6.70 27.54
CA LEU A 833 20.13 -5.42 28.01
C LEU A 833 19.20 -4.72 29.00
N ALA A 834 17.89 -4.76 28.77
CA ALA A 834 16.87 -4.26 29.70
C ALA A 834 16.91 -5.00 31.06
N TYR A 835 17.11 -6.33 31.05
CA TYR A 835 17.28 -7.11 32.28
C TYR A 835 18.54 -6.70 33.05
N LEU A 836 19.67 -6.52 32.35
CA LEU A 836 20.93 -6.03 32.93
C LEU A 836 20.72 -4.68 33.62
N LEU A 837 20.09 -3.72 32.93
CA LEU A 837 19.85 -2.37 33.45
C LEU A 837 18.92 -2.33 34.66
N LYS A 838 17.94 -3.22 34.72
CA LYS A 838 17.04 -3.32 35.87
C LYS A 838 17.75 -3.80 37.15
N SER A 839 18.83 -4.57 37.01
CA SER A 839 19.57 -5.16 38.13
C SER A 839 20.64 -4.24 38.74
N LEU A 840 20.93 -3.11 38.09
CA LEU A 840 22.00 -2.19 38.45
C LEU A 840 21.67 -1.31 39.66
N ASP A 841 22.64 -1.09 40.55
CA ASP A 841 22.59 -0.02 41.54
C ASP A 841 22.84 1.36 40.87
N ALA A 842 22.53 2.44 41.60
CA ALA A 842 22.56 3.78 41.04
C ALA A 842 23.96 4.23 40.57
N ASP A 843 25.03 3.88 41.29
CA ASP A 843 26.38 4.31 40.96
C ASP A 843 26.92 3.54 39.75
N SER A 844 26.71 2.22 39.73
CA SER A 844 27.06 1.39 38.58
C SER A 844 26.28 1.79 37.32
N PHE A 845 24.98 2.08 37.45
CA PHE A 845 24.16 2.57 36.34
C PHE A 845 24.70 3.90 35.77
N ASN A 846 25.06 4.83 36.65
CA ASN A 846 25.59 6.13 36.25
C ASN A 846 26.92 6.00 35.49
N ASN A 847 27.83 5.16 35.97
CA ASN A 847 29.12 4.93 35.33
C ASN A 847 28.95 4.26 33.96
N SER A 848 28.05 3.28 33.84
CA SER A 848 27.75 2.60 32.57
C SER A 848 27.26 3.59 31.51
N LEU A 849 26.24 4.40 31.88
CA LEU A 849 25.70 5.42 30.99
C LEU A 849 26.74 6.48 30.62
N GLU A 850 27.58 6.91 31.56
CA GLU A 850 28.64 7.87 31.29
C GLU A 850 29.69 7.32 30.31
N ASN A 851 30.08 6.05 30.45
CA ASN A 851 30.98 5.37 29.51
C ASN A 851 30.36 5.24 28.11
N ALA A 852 29.08 4.89 28.02
CA ALA A 852 28.36 4.83 26.76
C ALA A 852 28.27 6.21 26.08
N ILE A 853 28.05 7.29 26.85
CA ILE A 853 27.99 8.66 26.33
C ILE A 853 29.35 9.15 25.81
N ASN A 854 30.44 8.79 26.49
CA ASN A 854 31.80 9.19 26.13
C ASN A 854 32.37 8.38 24.95
N SER A 855 31.70 7.30 24.56
CA SER A 855 32.08 6.46 23.42
C SER A 855 31.73 7.14 22.07
N LYS A 856 32.36 6.69 20.98
CA LYS A 856 32.02 7.19 19.63
C LYS A 856 30.56 6.88 19.32
N ALA A 857 29.79 7.89 18.91
CA ALA A 857 28.40 7.74 18.54
C ALA A 857 28.27 6.89 17.26
N THR A 858 28.13 5.57 17.43
CA THR A 858 27.70 4.62 16.41
C THR A 858 26.23 4.29 16.60
N ASP A 859 25.59 3.74 15.58
CA ASP A 859 24.17 3.39 15.62
C ASP A 859 23.83 2.44 16.80
N TYR A 860 24.74 1.51 17.13
CA TYR A 860 24.57 0.55 18.23
C TYR A 860 24.79 1.17 19.61
N VAL A 861 25.72 2.13 19.74
CA VAL A 861 25.91 2.87 20.99
C VAL A 861 24.68 3.72 21.30
N ILE A 862 24.05 4.29 20.26
CA ILE A 862 22.79 5.04 20.41
C ILE A 862 21.68 4.13 20.95
N GLU A 863 21.58 2.88 20.49
CA GLU A 863 20.61 1.90 21.02
C GLU A 863 20.84 1.60 22.50
N VAL A 864 22.10 1.43 22.93
CA VAL A 864 22.45 1.22 24.34
C VAL A 864 22.02 2.43 25.18
N VAL A 865 22.38 3.65 24.77
CA VAL A 865 22.04 4.89 25.49
C VAL A 865 20.52 5.13 25.53
N THR A 866 19.80 4.88 24.43
CA THR A 866 18.33 5.03 24.40
C THR A 866 17.63 3.96 25.24
N CYS A 867 18.21 2.76 25.40
CA CYS A 867 17.72 1.77 26.37
C CYS A 867 17.89 2.26 27.82
N HIS A 868 19.05 2.86 28.16
CA HIS A 868 19.28 3.47 29.49
C HIS A 868 18.25 4.53 29.84
N TRP A 869 17.84 5.36 28.88
CA TRP A 869 16.80 6.36 29.10
C TRP A 869 15.51 5.72 29.67
N GLY A 870 15.14 4.53 29.19
CA GLY A 870 14.02 3.73 29.68
C GLY A 870 14.12 3.32 31.16
N PHE A 871 15.32 3.30 31.74
CA PHE A 871 15.57 2.88 33.14
C PHE A 871 15.99 4.01 34.08
N LEU A 872 16.08 5.27 33.62
CA LEU A 872 16.31 6.43 34.49
C LEU A 872 15.32 6.48 35.67
N GLN A 873 15.84 6.67 36.89
CA GLN A 873 15.05 6.71 38.13
C GLN A 873 15.12 8.09 38.79
N ARG A 874 14.00 8.54 39.38
CA ARG A 874 13.91 9.83 40.09
C ARG A 874 14.73 9.85 41.39
N SER A 875 14.96 8.69 41.99
CA SER A 875 15.80 8.49 43.18
C SER A 875 17.28 8.78 42.91
N ASN A 876 17.72 8.66 41.65
CA ASN A 876 19.11 8.86 41.27
C ASN A 876 19.34 10.31 40.84
N ASN A 877 20.17 11.02 41.62
CA ASN A 877 20.43 12.45 41.46
C ASN A 877 21.15 12.80 40.14
N LYS A 878 21.91 11.87 39.54
CA LYS A 878 22.63 12.10 38.27
C LYS A 878 21.80 11.81 37.02
N SER A 879 20.61 11.21 37.16
CA SER A 879 19.76 10.82 36.02
C SER A 879 19.46 11.98 35.05
N GLN A 880 19.12 13.16 35.57
CA GLN A 880 18.83 14.33 34.75
C GLN A 880 20.08 14.86 34.04
N GLU A 881 21.22 14.89 34.74
CA GLU A 881 22.50 15.35 34.21
C GLU A 881 22.97 14.44 33.06
N LEU A 882 22.92 13.12 33.24
CA LEU A 882 23.33 12.15 32.24
C LEU A 882 22.39 12.13 31.02
N PHE A 883 21.08 12.33 31.23
CA PHE A 883 20.14 12.51 30.12
C PHE A 883 20.49 13.75 29.28
N VAL A 884 20.78 14.87 29.95
CA VAL A 884 21.18 16.10 29.26
C VAL A 884 22.51 15.93 28.52
N LYS A 885 23.49 15.27 29.14
CA LYS A 885 24.81 15.00 28.54
C LYS A 885 24.69 14.10 27.31
N SER A 886 23.89 13.03 27.38
CA SER A 886 23.60 12.15 26.22
C SER A 886 22.89 12.88 25.09
N LEU A 887 21.81 13.61 25.37
CA LEU A 887 21.09 14.36 24.35
C LEU A 887 21.96 15.45 23.68
N SER A 888 22.83 16.10 24.47
CA SER A 888 23.78 17.08 23.94
C SER A 888 24.82 16.44 23.02
N SER A 889 25.28 15.23 23.34
CA SER A 889 26.18 14.45 22.49
C SER A 889 25.50 14.10 21.15
N PHE A 890 24.25 13.63 21.19
CA PHE A 890 23.47 13.34 19.98
C PHE A 890 23.22 14.59 19.13
N ALA A 891 22.85 15.72 19.75
CA ALA A 891 22.64 16.98 19.04
C ALA A 891 23.92 17.50 18.37
N SER A 892 25.09 17.25 18.95
CA SER A 892 26.39 17.66 18.42
C SER A 892 26.84 16.77 17.26
N ASN A 893 26.51 15.48 17.30
CA ASN A 893 26.93 14.47 16.33
C ASN A 893 25.85 14.08 15.32
N ILE A 894 24.77 14.88 15.20
CA ILE A 894 23.57 14.50 14.42
C ILE A 894 23.86 14.19 12.95
N THR A 895 24.89 14.82 12.37
CA THR A 895 25.31 14.57 10.97
C THR A 895 25.83 13.15 10.74
N ASN A 896 26.25 12.46 11.80
CA ASN A 896 26.81 11.11 11.75
C ASN A 896 25.78 10.04 12.17
N ILE A 897 24.55 10.44 12.53
CA ILE A 897 23.50 9.52 12.97
C ILE A 897 22.73 9.05 11.73
N ALA A 898 22.63 7.73 11.56
CA ALA A 898 21.81 7.14 10.49
C ALA A 898 20.31 7.39 10.73
N SER A 899 19.51 7.35 9.67
CA SER A 899 18.06 7.60 9.75
C SER A 899 17.32 6.65 10.70
N GLY A 900 17.70 5.37 10.74
CA GLY A 900 17.11 4.39 11.66
C GLY A 900 17.43 4.67 13.14
N SER A 901 18.65 5.09 13.45
CA SER A 901 19.03 5.47 14.82
C SER A 901 18.39 6.79 15.26
N LEU A 902 18.20 7.73 14.32
CA LEU A 902 17.44 8.95 14.58
C LEU A 902 15.98 8.65 14.94
N GLU A 903 15.34 7.74 14.21
CA GLU A 903 13.99 7.26 14.51
C GLU A 903 13.91 6.67 15.93
N GLY A 904 14.86 5.80 16.30
CA GLY A 904 14.97 5.22 17.65
C GLY A 904 15.08 6.29 18.75
N ILE A 905 15.92 7.31 18.56
CA ILE A 905 16.04 8.43 19.51
C ILE A 905 14.70 9.17 19.66
N LEU A 906 14.02 9.47 18.54
CA LEU A 906 12.74 10.19 18.55
C LEU A 906 11.63 9.40 19.24
N ILE A 907 11.55 8.08 19.02
CA ILE A 907 10.60 7.19 19.70
C ILE A 907 10.86 7.21 21.22
N SER A 908 12.12 7.09 21.64
CA SER A 908 12.48 7.16 23.07
C SER A 908 12.15 8.53 23.67
N LEU A 909 12.45 9.65 22.99
CA LEU A 909 12.10 10.99 23.46
C LEU A 909 10.59 11.17 23.60
N LYS A 910 9.81 10.69 22.61
CA LYS A 910 8.34 10.73 22.63
C LYS A 910 7.78 10.03 23.87
N SER A 911 8.23 8.82 24.16
CA SER A 911 7.81 8.03 25.34
C SER A 911 8.23 8.73 26.64
N LEU A 912 9.51 9.15 26.76
CA LEU A 912 10.02 9.82 27.95
C LEU A 912 9.29 11.12 28.29
N LEU A 913 8.95 11.94 27.28
CA LEU A 913 8.25 13.21 27.47
C LEU A 913 6.92 13.04 28.22
N VAL A 914 6.28 11.87 28.09
CA VAL A 914 5.02 11.51 28.74
C VAL A 914 5.27 10.74 30.04
N GLU A 915 6.03 9.64 29.97
CA GLU A 915 6.20 8.69 31.08
C GLU A 915 7.10 9.23 32.21
N LYS A 916 8.12 10.04 31.85
CA LYS A 916 9.15 10.53 32.78
C LYS A 916 9.31 12.05 32.70
N SER A 917 8.20 12.77 32.87
CA SER A 917 8.17 14.24 32.82
C SER A 917 9.18 14.93 33.76
N TRP A 918 9.55 14.28 34.87
CA TRP A 918 10.54 14.77 35.83
C TRP A 918 11.97 14.85 35.27
N VAL A 919 12.33 14.12 34.21
CA VAL A 919 13.66 14.16 33.59
C VAL A 919 13.90 15.50 32.88
N PHE A 920 12.82 16.12 32.38
CA PHE A 920 12.87 17.32 31.57
C PHE A 920 12.93 18.58 32.41
N SER A 921 14.15 18.98 32.78
CA SER A 921 14.44 20.32 33.30
C SER A 921 14.19 21.39 32.22
N GLN A 922 14.23 22.66 32.61
CA GLN A 922 14.12 23.77 31.66
C GLN A 922 15.15 23.68 30.53
N TYR A 923 16.41 23.43 30.89
CA TYR A 923 17.49 23.27 29.94
C TYR A 923 17.30 22.04 29.05
N ALA A 924 16.82 20.92 29.62
CA ALA A 924 16.54 19.72 28.85
C ALA A 924 15.46 19.96 27.79
N VAL A 925 14.37 20.67 28.10
CA VAL A 925 13.33 21.00 27.11
C VAL A 925 13.87 21.85 25.98
N GLU A 926 14.67 22.87 26.29
CA GLU A 926 15.31 23.72 25.28
C GLU A 926 16.26 22.91 24.39
N LEU A 927 17.04 22.01 24.98
CA LEU A 927 17.94 21.11 24.26
C LEU A 927 17.19 20.14 23.35
N VAL A 928 16.02 19.64 23.78
CA VAL A 928 15.14 18.81 22.92
C VAL A 928 14.69 19.62 21.70
N PHE A 929 14.24 20.87 21.86
CA PHE A 929 13.88 21.69 20.70
C PHE A 929 15.07 21.93 19.74
N VAL A 930 16.26 22.18 20.29
CA VAL A 930 17.48 22.33 19.47
C VAL A 930 17.78 21.03 18.73
N PHE A 931 17.71 19.89 19.40
CA PHE A 931 17.87 18.57 18.79
C PHE A 931 16.84 18.34 17.67
N LEU A 932 15.55 18.58 17.92
CA LEU A 932 14.49 18.44 16.93
C LEU A 932 14.71 19.36 15.73
N SER A 933 15.11 20.62 15.93
CA SER A 933 15.39 21.55 14.84
C SER A 933 16.53 21.03 13.95
N ARG A 934 17.61 20.54 14.56
CA ARG A 934 18.75 19.96 13.80
C ARG A 934 18.39 18.64 13.14
N ALA A 935 17.51 17.84 13.75
CA ALA A 935 17.01 16.60 13.17
C ALA A 935 16.22 16.88 11.88
N VAL A 936 15.36 17.91 11.88
CA VAL A 936 14.63 18.34 10.67
C VAL A 936 15.60 18.76 9.56
N ASP A 937 16.62 19.54 9.91
CA ASP A 937 17.60 20.03 8.93
C ASP A 937 18.48 18.89 8.35
N HIS A 938 18.59 17.75 9.05
CA HIS A 938 19.34 16.56 8.61
C HIS A 938 18.48 15.54 7.84
N LEU A 939 17.16 15.75 7.72
CA LEU A 939 16.30 14.82 6.98
C LEU A 939 16.66 14.80 5.49
N ASP A 940 16.93 13.61 4.96
CA ASP A 940 17.01 13.38 3.52
C ASP A 940 15.59 13.41 2.94
N LEU A 941 15.23 14.56 2.36
CA LEU A 941 13.91 14.87 1.81
C LEU A 941 13.45 13.88 0.72
N SER A 942 14.37 13.09 0.14
CA SER A 942 14.09 12.10 -0.91
C SER A 942 13.72 10.71 -0.37
N SER A 943 14.03 10.40 0.88
CA SER A 943 13.81 9.08 1.48
C SER A 943 12.38 8.90 2.01
N SER A 944 11.79 7.71 1.88
CA SER A 944 10.46 7.41 2.46
C SER A 944 10.45 7.53 3.99
N LYS A 945 11.53 7.11 4.65
CA LYS A 945 11.72 7.22 6.11
C LYS A 945 11.74 8.66 6.64
N SER A 946 11.91 9.66 5.76
CA SER A 946 11.88 11.06 6.17
C SER A 946 10.49 11.50 6.63
N GLU A 947 9.42 10.92 6.08
CA GLU A 947 8.04 11.19 6.49
C GLU A 947 7.77 10.70 7.92
N ASP A 948 8.23 9.49 8.26
CA ASP A 948 8.09 8.92 9.60
C ASP A 948 8.86 9.74 10.63
N CYS A 949 10.12 10.08 10.33
CA CYS A 949 10.94 10.93 11.20
C CYS A 949 10.31 12.32 11.38
N PHE A 950 9.80 12.93 10.31
CA PHE A 950 9.10 14.22 10.39
C PHE A 950 7.87 14.14 11.29
N THR A 951 7.07 13.08 11.15
CA THR A 951 5.89 12.84 11.99
C THR A 951 6.29 12.63 13.45
N LEU A 952 7.35 11.87 13.74
CA LEU A 952 7.86 11.69 15.10
C LEU A 952 8.40 12.99 15.72
N ILE A 953 9.07 13.84 14.93
CA ILE A 953 9.52 15.17 15.39
C ILE A 953 8.33 16.06 15.77
N THR A 954 7.31 16.12 14.92
CA THR A 954 6.10 16.91 15.22
C THR A 954 5.35 16.38 16.44
N LEU A 955 5.29 15.07 16.63
CA LEU A 955 4.74 14.44 17.83
C LEU A 955 5.54 14.76 19.10
N CYS A 956 6.87 14.72 19.05
CA CYS A 956 7.71 15.12 20.19
C CYS A 956 7.46 16.59 20.57
N ALA A 957 7.43 17.49 19.58
CA ALA A 957 7.12 18.90 19.80
C ALA A 957 5.71 19.09 20.38
N SER A 958 4.72 18.33 19.89
CA SER A 958 3.34 18.34 20.40
C SER A 958 3.29 17.89 21.86
N ASN A 959 3.98 16.80 22.23
CA ASN A 959 4.07 16.34 23.62
C ASN A 959 4.69 17.41 24.54
N ILE A 960 5.68 18.17 24.06
CA ILE A 960 6.22 19.30 24.83
C ILE A 960 5.16 20.39 25.02
N LEU A 961 4.40 20.73 23.98
CA LEU A 961 3.32 21.73 24.06
C LEU A 961 2.16 21.30 24.97
N LEU A 962 1.91 20.00 25.12
CA LEU A 962 0.84 19.45 25.96
C LEU A 962 1.27 19.26 27.42
N PHE A 963 2.44 18.65 27.67
CA PHE A 963 2.87 18.26 29.02
C PHE A 963 3.87 19.23 29.66
N HIS A 964 4.64 19.98 28.86
CA HIS A 964 5.75 20.81 29.34
C HIS A 964 5.57 22.31 29.04
N ARG A 965 4.36 22.75 28.66
CA ARG A 965 4.06 24.12 28.21
C ARG A 965 4.47 25.21 29.20
N HIS A 966 4.34 24.95 30.50
CA HIS A 966 4.71 25.88 31.57
C HIS A 966 6.20 26.30 31.52
N ARG A 967 7.06 25.48 30.89
CA ARG A 967 8.49 25.76 30.70
C ARG A 967 8.79 26.64 29.48
N LEU A 968 7.79 26.97 28.66
CA LEU A 968 7.94 27.73 27.41
C LEU A 968 7.72 29.24 27.55
N THR A 969 7.33 29.71 28.75
CA THR A 969 7.10 31.13 29.03
C THR A 969 8.34 31.96 28.64
N ASN A 970 8.14 32.99 27.81
CA ASN A 970 9.18 33.86 27.23
C ASN A 970 10.20 33.18 26.29
N ARG A 971 10.01 31.92 25.89
CA ARG A 971 10.94 31.16 25.04
C ARG A 971 10.35 30.77 23.68
N HIS A 972 9.33 31.49 23.24
CA HIS A 972 8.65 31.21 21.99
C HIS A 972 9.59 31.29 20.77
N HIS A 973 10.70 32.03 20.83
CA HIS A 973 11.68 32.09 19.74
C HIS A 973 12.25 30.70 19.35
N ILE A 974 12.49 29.80 20.32
CA ILE A 974 12.97 28.44 20.05
C ILE A 974 11.88 27.60 19.37
N VAL A 975 10.63 27.76 19.85
CA VAL A 975 9.45 27.11 19.24
C VAL A 975 9.28 27.58 17.79
N ILE A 976 9.29 28.89 17.56
CA ILE A 976 9.19 29.49 16.23
C ILE A 976 10.34 29.02 15.32
N SER A 977 11.55 28.83 15.85
CA SER A 977 12.68 28.29 15.08
C SER A 977 12.39 26.89 14.55
N LEU A 978 11.94 25.97 15.42
CA LEU A 978 11.60 24.61 15.00
C LEU A 978 10.46 24.61 13.96
N PHE A 979 9.41 25.39 14.20
CA PHE A 979 8.27 25.50 13.28
C PHE A 979 8.69 26.06 11.91
N ASN A 980 9.59 27.04 11.89
CA ASN A 980 10.14 27.55 10.64
C ASN A 980 10.96 26.47 9.91
N SER A 981 11.75 25.66 10.60
CA SER A 981 12.49 24.55 9.97
C SER A 981 11.55 23.50 9.39
N LEU A 982 10.52 23.09 10.15
CA LEU A 982 9.48 22.16 9.70
C LEU A 982 8.69 22.69 8.49
N LEU A 983 8.32 23.97 8.51
CA LEU A 983 7.60 24.58 7.38
C LEU A 983 8.48 24.66 6.14
N LYS A 984 9.78 24.95 6.30
CA LYS A 984 10.75 25.00 5.19
C LYS A 984 10.95 23.64 4.54
N SER A 985 10.95 22.53 5.27
CA SER A 985 11.14 21.19 4.69
C SER A 985 9.98 20.74 3.81
N LEU A 986 8.79 21.36 3.94
CA LEU A 986 7.61 21.11 3.10
C LEU A 986 7.58 21.96 1.81
N THR A 987 8.60 22.79 1.54
CA THR A 987 8.64 23.66 0.34
C THR A 987 9.38 23.02 -0.84
N ARG A 988 8.87 23.15 -2.07
CA ARG A 988 9.55 22.64 -3.28
C ARG A 988 10.68 23.56 -3.70
N ARG A 989 11.91 23.02 -3.76
CA ARG A 989 13.11 23.80 -4.13
C ARG A 989 13.63 23.54 -5.54
N SER A 990 13.43 22.35 -6.13
CA SER A 990 13.89 22.06 -7.50
C SER A 990 13.30 20.77 -8.09
N SER A 991 13.07 19.73 -7.30
CA SER A 991 12.43 18.46 -7.70
C SER A 991 11.42 18.04 -6.61
N PRO A 992 10.28 17.41 -6.97
CA PRO A 992 9.35 16.88 -5.97
C PRO A 992 10.03 15.73 -5.22
N SER A 993 10.09 15.82 -3.91
CA SER A 993 10.60 14.77 -3.02
C SER A 993 9.46 14.25 -2.15
N VAL A 994 9.58 13.00 -1.67
CA VAL A 994 8.49 12.29 -0.95
C VAL A 994 7.88 13.14 0.16
N LEU A 995 8.72 13.78 0.99
CA LEU A 995 8.24 14.64 2.09
C LEU A 995 7.55 15.93 1.60
N GLN A 996 8.00 16.53 0.51
CA GLN A 996 7.44 17.78 -0.03
C GLN A 996 6.07 17.58 -0.72
N SER A 997 5.74 16.34 -1.07
CA SER A 997 4.43 15.92 -1.58
C SER A 997 3.55 15.23 -0.53
N SER A 998 4.06 15.04 0.68
CA SER A 998 3.41 14.25 1.72
C SER A 998 2.29 15.04 2.43
N VAL A 999 1.04 14.58 2.25
CA VAL A 999 -0.13 15.16 2.91
C VAL A 999 -0.13 14.86 4.41
N THR A 1000 0.30 13.66 4.81
CA THR A 1000 0.42 13.22 6.22
C THR A 1000 1.41 14.08 7.01
N ALA A 1001 2.56 14.43 6.41
CA ALA A 1001 3.52 15.36 7.00
C ALA A 1001 2.91 16.77 7.16
N ALA A 1002 2.21 17.25 6.13
CA ALA A 1002 1.52 18.54 6.16
C ALA A 1002 0.42 18.60 7.24
N GLU A 1003 -0.40 17.55 7.36
CA GLU A 1003 -1.40 17.40 8.42
C GLU A 1003 -0.77 17.34 9.80
N SER A 1004 0.35 16.64 9.96
CA SER A 1004 1.05 16.53 11.25
C SER A 1004 1.60 17.88 11.70
N TYR A 1005 2.13 18.69 10.76
CA TYR A 1005 2.50 20.07 11.02
C TYR A 1005 1.28 20.95 11.32
N GLN A 1006 0.18 20.78 10.59
CA GLN A 1006 -1.07 21.51 10.82
C GLN A 1006 -1.61 21.26 12.23
N ARG A 1007 -1.68 20.01 12.69
CA ARG A 1007 -2.09 19.64 14.06
C ARG A 1007 -1.17 20.27 15.11
N LEU A 1008 0.14 20.22 14.89
CA LEU A 1008 1.12 20.85 15.78
C LEU A 1008 0.91 22.38 15.88
N LEU A 1009 0.62 23.03 14.76
CA LEU A 1009 0.30 24.46 14.68
C LEU A 1009 -1.01 24.80 15.37
N SER A 1010 -2.05 24.00 15.18
CA SER A 1010 -3.30 24.13 15.93
C SER A 1010 -3.08 24.00 17.44
N ASN A 1011 -2.28 23.04 17.91
CA ASN A 1011 -1.94 22.89 19.35
C ASN A 1011 -1.16 24.09 19.93
N LEU A 1012 -0.40 24.80 19.09
CA LEU A 1012 0.25 26.05 19.48
C LEU A 1012 -0.77 27.19 19.63
N CYS A 1013 -1.66 27.35 18.64
CA CYS A 1013 -2.71 28.38 18.58
C CYS A 1013 -3.81 28.20 19.63
N GLU A 1014 -4.19 26.95 19.90
CA GLU A 1014 -5.26 26.55 20.79
C GLU A 1014 -4.71 25.69 21.95
N PRO A 1015 -4.23 26.32 23.04
CA PRO A 1015 -3.76 25.57 24.20
C PRO A 1015 -4.88 24.72 24.81
N THR A 1016 -4.76 23.40 24.75
CA THR A 1016 -5.62 22.46 25.49
C THR A 1016 -5.20 22.41 26.96
N GLN A 1017 -6.15 22.48 27.89
CA GLN A 1017 -5.82 22.29 29.31
C GLN A 1017 -5.65 20.81 29.62
N SER A 1018 -4.48 20.42 30.12
CA SER A 1018 -4.32 19.15 30.82
C SER A 1018 -4.98 19.26 32.19
N LYS A 1019 -5.74 18.23 32.58
CA LYS A 1019 -6.53 18.17 33.82
C LYS A 1019 -5.61 18.19 35.05
N SER A 1020 -5.19 19.36 35.50
CA SER A 1020 -4.62 19.52 36.84
C SER A 1020 -4.87 20.94 37.37
N SER A 1021 -5.49 20.98 38.54
CA SER A 1021 -5.78 22.11 39.45
C SER A 1021 -6.92 23.08 39.09
N SER A 1022 -7.77 23.19 40.11
CA SER A 1022 -9.00 23.95 40.29
C SER A 1022 -8.83 25.49 40.28
N ASP A 1023 -9.89 26.17 39.80
CA ASP A 1023 -10.35 27.53 40.13
C ASP A 1023 -9.66 28.81 39.59
N ASP A 1024 -8.82 28.78 38.55
CA ASP A 1024 -8.40 30.03 37.83
C ASP A 1024 -8.13 29.82 36.31
N SER A 1025 -9.01 29.09 35.63
CA SER A 1025 -8.72 28.48 34.31
C SER A 1025 -8.92 29.40 33.08
N LEU A 1026 -9.77 30.43 33.17
CA LEU A 1026 -10.08 31.29 32.01
C LEU A 1026 -9.04 32.40 31.78
N THR A 1027 -8.48 32.97 32.85
CA THR A 1027 -7.46 34.03 32.79
C THR A 1027 -6.11 33.51 32.30
N SER A 1028 -5.70 32.32 32.73
CA SER A 1028 -4.43 31.69 32.34
C SER A 1028 -4.35 31.35 30.83
N THR A 1029 -5.43 30.89 30.21
CA THR A 1029 -5.45 30.59 28.76
C THR A 1029 -5.40 31.85 27.91
N LEU A 1030 -6.05 32.94 28.34
CA LEU A 1030 -5.98 34.24 27.70
C LEU A 1030 -4.57 34.82 27.76
N ASP A 1031 -3.87 34.68 28.89
CA ASP A 1031 -2.49 35.16 29.03
C ASP A 1031 -1.48 34.31 28.24
N ILE A 1032 -1.71 33.01 28.13
CA ILE A 1032 -0.95 32.13 27.21
C ILE A 1032 -1.17 32.57 25.76
N LYS A 1033 -2.41 32.81 25.33
CA LYS A 1033 -2.73 33.28 23.98
C LYS A 1033 -2.06 34.64 23.70
N LYS A 1034 -2.08 35.57 24.66
CA LYS A 1034 -1.36 36.86 24.55
C LYS A 1034 0.15 36.69 24.41
N SER A 1035 0.77 35.74 25.12
CA SER A 1035 2.21 35.50 25.03
C SER A 1035 2.62 34.92 23.67
N VAL A 1036 1.86 33.95 23.16
CA VAL A 1036 2.10 33.34 21.83
C VAL A 1036 1.84 34.34 20.70
N ARG A 1037 0.80 35.18 20.82
CA ARG A 1037 0.43 36.21 19.83
C ARG A 1037 1.61 37.10 19.42
N LYS A 1038 2.45 37.51 20.38
CA LYS A 1038 3.62 38.38 20.15
C LYS A 1038 4.67 37.81 19.21
N HIS A 1039 4.66 36.50 18.95
CA HIS A 1039 5.70 35.84 18.16
C HIS A 1039 5.12 35.05 16.96
N ILE A 1040 3.85 34.65 17.02
CA ILE A 1040 3.26 33.76 16.01
C ILE A 1040 3.14 34.40 14.62
N TYR A 1041 3.03 35.73 14.54
CA TYR A 1041 2.95 36.45 13.26
C TYR A 1041 4.22 36.24 12.40
N ILE A 1042 5.35 35.87 13.02
CA ILE A 1042 6.59 35.53 12.32
C ILE A 1042 6.40 34.28 11.46
N LEU A 1043 5.60 33.29 11.90
CA LEU A 1043 5.29 32.12 11.09
C LEU A 1043 4.45 32.49 9.86
N LEU A 1044 3.54 33.44 10.00
CA LEU A 1044 2.75 33.95 8.89
C LEU A 1044 3.64 34.67 7.86
N LEU A 1045 4.57 35.50 8.32
CA LEU A 1045 5.58 36.13 7.45
C LEU A 1045 6.45 35.10 6.74
N THR A 1046 6.92 34.07 7.47
CA THR A 1046 7.70 32.98 6.88
C THR A 1046 6.88 32.22 5.83
N TYR A 1047 5.62 31.87 6.13
CA TYR A 1047 4.73 31.20 5.20
C TYR A 1047 4.54 32.01 3.91
N ILE A 1048 4.22 33.30 4.01
CA ILE A 1048 4.03 34.18 2.84
C ILE A 1048 5.33 34.27 2.03
N ASN A 1049 6.47 34.47 2.69
CA ASN A 1049 7.78 34.51 2.04
C ASN A 1049 8.12 33.19 1.34
N LEU A 1050 7.83 32.04 1.96
CA LEU A 1050 8.04 30.72 1.37
C LEU A 1050 7.09 30.45 0.21
N SER A 1051 5.82 30.82 0.31
CA SER A 1051 4.82 30.70 -0.78
C SER A 1051 5.15 31.55 -2.00
N LEU A 1052 5.92 32.63 -1.82
CA LEU A 1052 6.35 33.51 -2.90
C LEU A 1052 7.71 33.12 -3.49
N LYS A 1053 8.66 32.67 -2.66
CA LYS A 1053 10.00 32.25 -3.10
C LYS A 1053 10.07 30.82 -3.62
N PHE A 1054 9.22 29.95 -3.09
CA PHE A 1054 9.13 28.54 -3.42
C PHE A 1054 7.67 28.17 -3.71
N THR A 1055 7.43 26.97 -4.22
CA THR A 1055 6.06 26.47 -4.44
C THR A 1055 5.73 25.38 -3.44
N PHE A 1056 4.54 25.44 -2.84
CA PHE A 1056 3.94 24.29 -2.17
C PHE A 1056 3.16 23.48 -3.21
N GLU A 1057 3.10 22.15 -3.03
CA GLU A 1057 2.13 21.35 -3.77
C GLU A 1057 0.71 21.77 -3.40
N ALA A 1058 -0.24 21.65 -4.34
CA ALA A 1058 -1.63 22.04 -4.09
C ALA A 1058 -2.24 21.29 -2.90
N SER A 1059 -2.06 19.97 -2.83
CA SER A 1059 -2.52 19.10 -1.75
C SER A 1059 -1.90 19.46 -0.39
N VAL A 1060 -0.58 19.67 -0.35
CA VAL A 1060 0.15 20.10 0.86
C VAL A 1060 -0.29 21.49 1.31
N ARG A 1061 -0.49 22.43 0.38
CA ARG A 1061 -0.98 23.77 0.68
C ARG A 1061 -2.38 23.71 1.29
N GLU A 1062 -3.28 22.93 0.71
CA GLU A 1062 -4.64 22.72 1.23
C GLU A 1062 -4.62 22.14 2.64
N ALA A 1063 -3.77 21.14 2.91
CA ALA A 1063 -3.60 20.56 4.24
C ALA A 1063 -3.03 21.55 5.27
N LEU A 1064 -2.17 22.49 4.86
CA LEU A 1064 -1.59 23.51 5.74
C LEU A 1064 -2.55 24.67 6.06
N LEU A 1065 -3.47 25.01 5.16
CA LEU A 1065 -4.35 26.19 5.27
C LEU A 1065 -5.13 26.25 6.59
N PRO A 1066 -5.76 25.17 7.10
CA PRO A 1066 -6.44 25.20 8.39
C PRO A 1066 -5.54 25.65 9.55
N GLY A 1067 -4.27 25.23 9.56
CA GLY A 1067 -3.30 25.65 10.58
C GLY A 1067 -2.93 27.14 10.45
N ILE A 1068 -2.79 27.63 9.22
CA ILE A 1068 -2.54 29.06 8.94
C ILE A 1068 -3.75 29.93 9.33
N PHE A 1069 -4.97 29.45 9.11
CA PHE A 1069 -6.18 30.12 9.57
C PHE A 1069 -6.26 30.20 11.10
N GLY A 1070 -5.80 29.16 11.81
CA GLY A 1070 -5.64 29.23 13.26
C GLY A 1070 -4.68 30.32 13.75
N ILE A 1071 -3.70 30.76 12.93
CA ILE A 1071 -2.87 31.93 13.26
C ILE A 1071 -3.70 33.21 13.18
N PHE A 1072 -4.53 33.37 12.14
CA PHE A 1072 -5.40 34.53 11.99
C PHE A 1072 -6.41 34.68 13.14
N ASP A 1073 -6.88 33.56 13.71
CA ASP A 1073 -7.76 33.59 14.88
C ASP A 1073 -7.07 34.09 16.16
N LEU A 1074 -5.74 33.96 16.26
CA LEU A 1074 -4.96 34.33 17.45
C LEU A 1074 -4.42 35.77 17.39
N VAL A 1075 -4.06 36.23 16.19
CA VAL A 1075 -3.37 37.50 15.90
C VAL A 1075 -4.38 38.67 15.93
N SER A 1076 -4.00 39.83 16.50
CA SER A 1076 -4.88 41.00 16.56
C SER A 1076 -4.62 41.97 15.40
N ASN A 1077 -5.44 43.02 15.29
CA ASN A 1077 -5.31 44.03 14.22
C ASN A 1077 -3.92 44.69 14.21
N ASP A 1078 -3.28 44.86 15.36
CA ASP A 1078 -1.95 45.47 15.47
C ASP A 1078 -0.87 44.60 14.81
N GLU A 1079 -0.89 43.30 15.08
CA GLU A 1079 0.06 42.38 14.44
C GLU A 1079 -0.27 42.13 12.96
N LEU A 1080 -1.56 42.15 12.56
CA LEU A 1080 -1.94 42.09 11.14
C LEU A 1080 -1.43 43.32 10.37
N LEU A 1081 -1.41 44.49 11.00
CA LEU A 1081 -0.82 45.71 10.45
C LEU A 1081 0.71 45.56 10.36
N LEU A 1082 1.33 45.02 11.41
CA LEU A 1082 2.77 44.76 11.44
C LEU A 1082 3.21 43.79 10.32
N VAL A 1083 2.45 42.72 10.09
CA VAL A 1083 2.65 41.79 8.96
C VAL A 1083 2.57 42.54 7.64
N SER A 1084 1.52 43.33 7.41
CA SER A 1084 1.35 44.13 6.19
C SER A 1084 2.52 45.10 5.94
N THR A 1085 3.00 45.77 6.99
CA THR A 1085 4.14 46.71 6.89
C THR A 1085 5.47 46.01 6.62
N SER A 1086 5.63 44.77 7.10
CA SER A 1086 6.86 43.98 6.96
C SER A 1086 6.99 43.29 5.58
N LEU A 1087 5.94 43.33 4.77
CA LEU A 1087 5.87 42.70 3.45
C LEU A 1087 6.12 43.72 2.33
N ASP A 1088 6.76 43.25 1.25
CA ASP A 1088 6.90 43.96 -0.02
C ASP A 1088 5.58 43.95 -0.83
N TYR A 1089 5.55 44.58 -2.01
CA TYR A 1089 4.32 44.70 -2.80
C TYR A 1089 3.69 43.34 -3.14
N SER A 1090 4.51 42.38 -3.58
CA SER A 1090 4.10 41.00 -3.83
C SER A 1090 3.56 40.30 -2.59
N GLY A 1091 4.24 40.45 -1.45
CA GLY A 1091 3.83 39.95 -0.14
C GLY A 1091 2.49 40.49 0.30
N ARG A 1092 2.25 41.80 0.18
CA ARG A 1092 0.98 42.43 0.56
C ARG A 1092 -0.17 41.98 -0.32
N SER A 1093 0.05 41.80 -1.62
CA SER A 1093 -0.96 41.28 -2.53
C SER A 1093 -1.37 39.86 -2.16
N TYR A 1094 -0.40 38.98 -1.92
CA TYR A 1094 -0.66 37.59 -1.52
C TYR A 1094 -1.32 37.50 -0.14
N TYR A 1095 -0.84 38.29 0.82
CA TYR A 1095 -1.43 38.41 2.16
C TYR A 1095 -2.89 38.84 2.12
N LYS A 1096 -3.25 39.80 1.25
CA LYS A 1096 -4.63 40.24 1.07
C LYS A 1096 -5.52 39.10 0.59
N THR A 1097 -5.09 38.36 -0.44
CA THR A 1097 -5.82 37.20 -0.95
C THR A 1097 -6.00 36.13 0.13
N LEU A 1098 -4.93 35.81 0.87
CA LEU A 1098 -4.97 34.82 1.95
C LEU A 1098 -5.91 35.23 3.08
N TYR A 1099 -5.94 36.52 3.44
CA TYR A 1099 -6.84 37.05 4.46
C TYR A 1099 -8.31 37.09 4.00
N GLU A 1100 -8.56 37.35 2.71
CA GLU A 1100 -9.90 37.23 2.11
C GLU A 1100 -10.40 35.78 2.09
N GLU A 1101 -9.52 34.83 1.79
CA GLU A 1101 -9.81 33.39 1.84
C GLU A 1101 -10.15 32.93 3.26
N TYR A 1102 -9.35 33.35 4.25
CA TYR A 1102 -9.65 33.16 5.68
C TYR A 1102 -11.04 33.72 6.06
N LYS A 1103 -11.40 34.92 5.60
CA LYS A 1103 -12.72 35.51 5.88
C LYS A 1103 -13.89 34.74 5.26
N LYS A 1104 -13.67 34.08 4.12
CA LYS A 1104 -14.70 33.29 3.41
C LYS A 1104 -14.88 31.90 4.01
N VAL A 1105 -13.79 31.23 4.34
CA VAL A 1105 -13.77 29.78 4.64
C VAL A 1105 -13.34 29.47 6.07
N GLY A 1106 -12.43 30.26 6.65
CA GLY A 1106 -11.81 29.98 7.95
C GLY A 1106 -12.54 30.57 9.16
N LYS A 1107 -13.30 31.66 8.98
CA LYS A 1107 -14.08 32.26 10.06
C LYS A 1107 -15.46 31.59 10.12
N TRP A 1108 -15.76 30.87 11.20
CA TRP A 1108 -17.10 30.32 11.46
C TRP A 1108 -18.15 31.43 11.22
N GLN A 1109 -18.86 31.35 10.09
CA GLN A 1109 -20.14 32.03 9.94
C GLN A 1109 -21.11 31.16 10.71
N ALA A 1110 -21.56 31.64 11.86
CA ALA A 1110 -22.72 31.06 12.51
C ALA A 1110 -23.91 31.26 11.55
N ASP A 1111 -24.27 30.18 10.85
CA ASP A 1111 -25.66 29.89 10.56
C ASP A 1111 -26.27 29.14 11.75
#